data_AF-A0A0U1M9U6-F1
#
_entry.id   AF-A0A0U1M9U6-F1
#
_cell.length_a   1.000
_cell.length_b   1.000
_cell.length_c   1.000
_cell.angle_alpha   90.00
_cell.angle_beta   90.00
_cell.angle_gamma   90.00
#
_symmetry.space_group_name_H-M   'P 1'
#
loop_
_entity.id
_entity.type
_entity.pdbx_description
1 polymer ?
#
loop_
_entity_poly.entity_id
_entity_poly.type
_entity_poly.pdbx_seq_one_letter_code
_entity_poly.pdbx_strand_id
1 'polypeptide(L)'
;MPKLQTISGGITVKNCPKTLNLNLPALRNYTDLTLDQVDDITDQLNSPSSPIYDAMTGSLEVNLCNLTSIVRSAGGSLGGFTAQMSQHLTNVTMNSIESMTGTLSIENCPGISLNFANISSLSSATLRQIGSIDMPMLKKVNGDFQFDSNDALEALVLHKLTSVGSGNNGDFMITNNPNLSRIDVRRLKSVDGTLTLSNDGALGDLSSFGRVQNVGKDLTLLNLPIYAVNLGNLSGVGGQLELSSTYSGLKCENFSKFKQQVSFDGPLLCGNYTKIEDLPGATTGNSSNSPSVPSNDGSSTSPPSSSSTATTTATSTPNASPSASLGTIVGIVVSTVLALTLMGLVSVLLWRRRKTRQKKAAIAAAATPTESPRAPLFELKEDAMKPELSNDGQRYEMPSTSQQQVYEMPNEMEVFEMPAEPQRASWASVFNAQTWLAEGYEKYAKHGKSYLFPSFDGCAEIIIPRSSLSWLLEQPDSVLSAAEYHRETLVGDYNATHKHILRDPFHDRVIHKQLSRHLPALLTDIWEELSQAFDNTFGNDTAWKEINLSQSLMQLIARASNRMAVGKPTCREKEYLDNMNRFALSIIINRELLQFFPRIFWPLVARVMCARNSWYHHQTAKHSLPVIRSRLEHMRKKRGDPNYEWTEPNDYLSWHIKMAMDENRAIELDPVIISRRLTILNFAALHTTLLTTSNLLLDILGSPSQIFLDGIREEVEHVYTECGGVWTNTALTKLIRTDSAIRESMRVNNFMTRGVLRKVMRPEGIVNPQEGWTAPQGAYIGTDIHSVQHDSAVYPNPDEYDAFRFSRPVEENFISGRDTKSILQLKKVSLTTTSDTFLPFSHGRHACPGRFFVQAELKMIIAYLLLNYDVKHLAQRPPNRWIGSAVVPPDKETIWIKRKTPSA
;
A
#
# COMPACT_ATOMS: atom_id res chain seq x y z
N MET A 1 -20.76 -10.38 47.06
CA MET A 1 -20.67 -10.25 48.54
C MET A 1 -21.76 -9.31 49.05
N PRO A 2 -22.84 -9.81 49.70
CA PRO A 2 -24.07 -9.03 49.90
C PRO A 2 -24.00 -7.91 50.95
N LYS A 3 -22.95 -7.84 51.78
CA LYS A 3 -22.74 -6.80 52.80
C LYS A 3 -21.58 -5.83 52.51
N LEU A 4 -20.86 -6.01 51.40
CA LEU A 4 -19.72 -5.15 51.06
C LEU A 4 -20.23 -3.78 50.59
N GLN A 5 -19.83 -2.71 51.28
CA GLN A 5 -20.30 -1.35 51.00
C GLN A 5 -19.29 -0.47 50.27
N THR A 6 -18.00 -0.67 50.52
CA THR A 6 -16.92 0.17 49.96
C THR A 6 -15.70 -0.66 49.57
N ILE A 7 -14.99 -0.19 48.54
CA ILE A 7 -13.66 -0.67 48.14
C ILE A 7 -12.80 0.57 47.94
N SER A 8 -11.56 0.58 48.44
CA SER A 8 -10.68 1.76 48.44
C SER A 8 -9.88 1.97 47.14
N GLY A 9 -10.29 1.33 46.05
CA GLY A 9 -9.62 1.29 44.75
C GLY A 9 -10.52 0.63 43.71
N GLY A 10 -9.94 0.18 42.60
CA GLY A 10 -10.68 -0.40 41.48
C GLY A 10 -11.12 -1.87 41.67
N ILE A 11 -12.08 -2.27 40.85
CA ILE A 11 -12.45 -3.66 40.58
C ILE A 11 -11.90 -4.01 39.19
N THR A 12 -11.08 -5.04 39.11
CA THR A 12 -10.54 -5.53 37.83
C THR A 12 -10.87 -7.01 37.68
N VAL A 13 -11.54 -7.36 36.58
CA VAL A 13 -11.78 -8.75 36.17
C VAL A 13 -11.11 -8.97 34.82
N LYS A 14 -10.16 -9.91 34.77
CA LYS A 14 -9.44 -10.30 33.56
C LYS A 14 -9.59 -11.79 33.27
N ASN A 15 -9.63 -12.15 31.99
CA ASN A 15 -9.49 -13.51 31.47
C ASN A 15 -10.47 -14.50 32.14
N CYS A 16 -11.77 -14.24 32.01
CA CYS A 16 -12.83 -14.98 32.69
C CYS A 16 -13.70 -15.79 31.70
N PRO A 17 -13.30 -17.03 31.35
CA PRO A 17 -14.00 -17.89 30.39
C PRO A 17 -15.18 -18.67 31.01
N LYS A 18 -15.83 -18.08 32.02
CA LYS A 18 -16.97 -18.64 32.76
C LYS A 18 -17.88 -17.50 33.22
N THR A 19 -19.17 -17.79 33.34
CA THR A 19 -20.24 -16.86 33.73
C THR A 19 -19.86 -15.97 34.93
N LEU A 20 -19.61 -14.68 34.68
CA LEU A 20 -19.24 -13.72 35.71
C LEU A 20 -20.46 -13.27 36.53
N ASN A 21 -20.49 -13.65 37.82
CA ASN A 21 -21.55 -13.29 38.77
C ASN A 21 -21.05 -12.35 39.87
N LEU A 22 -21.00 -11.05 39.56
CA LEU A 22 -20.64 -9.99 40.50
C LEU A 22 -21.86 -9.52 41.32
N ASN A 23 -22.31 -10.33 42.28
CA ASN A 23 -23.45 -9.98 43.14
C ASN A 23 -23.05 -9.04 44.30
N LEU A 24 -23.13 -7.71 44.10
CA LEU A 24 -22.66 -6.66 45.03
C LEU A 24 -23.73 -5.59 45.39
N PRO A 25 -24.91 -5.97 45.91
CA PRO A 25 -26.07 -5.07 46.07
C PRO A 25 -25.91 -3.97 47.13
N ALA A 26 -25.00 -4.16 48.09
CA ALA A 26 -24.71 -3.20 49.15
C ALA A 26 -23.61 -2.20 48.77
N LEU A 27 -22.94 -2.35 47.63
CA LEU A 27 -21.81 -1.51 47.22
C LEU A 27 -22.26 -0.06 46.95
N ARG A 28 -21.48 0.91 47.42
CA ARG A 28 -21.79 2.36 47.33
C ARG A 28 -20.62 3.24 46.91
N ASN A 29 -19.37 2.78 47.03
CA ASN A 29 -18.20 3.52 46.57
C ASN A 29 -17.02 2.60 46.22
N TYR A 30 -16.44 2.81 45.04
CA TYR A 30 -15.13 2.34 44.61
C TYR A 30 -14.61 3.25 43.48
N THR A 31 -13.34 3.11 43.07
CA THR A 31 -12.77 3.96 42.00
C THR A 31 -13.19 3.45 40.62
N ASP A 32 -12.45 2.50 40.05
CA ASP A 32 -12.51 2.14 38.63
C ASP A 32 -13.06 0.72 38.42
N LEU A 33 -13.67 0.46 37.27
CA LEU A 33 -14.09 -0.89 36.85
C LEU A 33 -13.42 -1.26 35.53
N THR A 34 -12.55 -2.27 35.54
CA THR A 34 -11.97 -2.85 34.31
C THR A 34 -12.51 -4.26 34.11
N LEU A 35 -13.16 -4.48 32.96
CA LEU A 35 -13.59 -5.79 32.47
C LEU A 35 -12.79 -6.09 31.20
N ASP A 36 -12.02 -7.17 31.18
CA ASP A 36 -11.07 -7.49 30.10
C ASP A 36 -11.10 -9.00 29.80
N GLN A 37 -11.46 -9.40 28.58
CA GLN A 37 -11.65 -10.81 28.19
C GLN A 37 -12.65 -11.54 29.11
N VAL A 38 -13.94 -11.21 28.99
CA VAL A 38 -15.02 -11.77 29.80
C VAL A 38 -16.12 -12.31 28.88
N ASP A 39 -16.18 -13.63 28.74
CA ASP A 39 -16.92 -14.32 27.68
C ASP A 39 -18.44 -14.48 27.97
N ASP A 40 -18.82 -14.48 29.25
CA ASP A 40 -20.20 -14.70 29.70
C ASP A 40 -20.46 -13.94 31.01
N ILE A 41 -21.59 -13.23 31.10
CA ILE A 41 -21.86 -12.21 32.12
C ILE A 41 -23.32 -12.27 32.57
N THR A 42 -23.53 -12.45 33.88
CA THR A 42 -24.88 -12.53 34.46
C THR A 42 -25.73 -11.27 34.29
N ASP A 43 -27.05 -11.47 34.36
CA ASP A 43 -28.08 -10.43 34.30
C ASP A 43 -27.83 -9.21 35.20
N GLN A 44 -27.10 -9.33 36.32
CA GLN A 44 -26.85 -8.18 37.19
C GLN A 44 -25.93 -7.10 36.59
N LEU A 45 -25.05 -7.44 35.64
CA LEU A 45 -24.26 -6.43 34.91
C LEU A 45 -24.94 -5.98 33.62
N ASN A 46 -25.72 -6.86 32.97
CA ASN A 46 -26.61 -6.47 31.87
C ASN A 46 -27.91 -5.77 32.35
N SER A 47 -28.10 -5.59 33.66
CA SER A 47 -29.31 -4.98 34.24
C SER A 47 -29.29 -3.45 34.14
N PRO A 48 -30.41 -2.81 33.73
CA PRO A 48 -30.58 -1.35 33.78
C PRO A 48 -30.43 -0.71 35.18
N SER A 49 -30.42 -1.52 36.24
CA SER A 49 -30.35 -1.08 37.65
C SER A 49 -29.13 -1.64 38.39
N SER A 50 -28.02 -1.93 37.68
CA SER A 50 -26.83 -2.50 38.30
C SER A 50 -26.19 -1.55 39.33
N PRO A 51 -26.15 -1.90 40.64
CA PRO A 51 -25.56 -1.05 41.67
C PRO A 51 -24.03 -0.92 41.53
N ILE A 52 -23.41 -1.71 40.65
CA ILE A 52 -21.98 -1.68 40.37
C ILE A 52 -21.60 -0.45 39.55
N TYR A 53 -22.37 -0.07 38.52
CA TYR A 53 -22.07 1.15 37.76
C TYR A 53 -22.35 2.41 38.58
N ASP A 54 -23.37 2.35 39.45
CA ASP A 54 -23.77 3.47 40.30
C ASP A 54 -22.82 3.74 41.49
N ALA A 55 -22.14 2.70 41.99
CA ALA A 55 -21.15 2.83 43.07
C ALA A 55 -19.74 3.25 42.59
N MET A 56 -19.53 3.39 41.28
CA MET A 56 -18.24 3.71 40.66
C MET A 56 -18.02 5.23 40.60
N THR A 57 -16.80 5.70 40.85
CA THR A 57 -16.45 7.13 40.84
C THR A 57 -15.34 7.52 39.86
N GLY A 58 -14.46 6.57 39.53
CA GLY A 58 -13.40 6.67 38.54
C GLY A 58 -13.87 6.23 37.15
N SER A 59 -13.06 5.42 36.49
CA SER A 59 -13.22 5.07 35.06
C SER A 59 -13.83 3.70 34.84
N LEU A 60 -14.57 3.53 33.75
CA LEU A 60 -15.04 2.23 33.26
C LEU A 60 -14.26 1.81 32.01
N GLU A 61 -13.67 0.63 32.03
CA GLU A 61 -12.98 0.01 30.91
C GLU A 61 -13.64 -1.34 30.56
N VAL A 62 -13.96 -1.54 29.29
CA VAL A 62 -14.61 -2.76 28.77
C VAL A 62 -13.88 -3.21 27.52
N ASN A 63 -13.07 -4.26 27.61
CA ASN A 63 -12.30 -4.81 26.50
C ASN A 63 -12.63 -6.29 26.27
N LEU A 64 -12.90 -6.68 25.02
CA LEU A 64 -13.20 -8.07 24.65
C LEU A 64 -14.27 -8.71 25.57
N CYS A 65 -15.35 -7.98 25.85
CA CYS A 65 -16.41 -8.43 26.76
C CYS A 65 -17.73 -8.72 26.02
N ASN A 66 -18.41 -9.78 26.46
CA ASN A 66 -19.77 -10.14 26.04
C ASN A 66 -20.84 -9.38 26.87
N LEU A 67 -20.65 -8.07 27.08
CA LEU A 67 -21.69 -7.19 27.60
C LEU A 67 -22.64 -6.81 26.46
N THR A 68 -23.95 -6.76 26.75
CA THR A 68 -24.97 -6.34 25.76
C THR A 68 -25.34 -4.87 25.90
N SER A 69 -25.45 -4.39 27.15
CA SER A 69 -25.72 -2.99 27.47
C SER A 69 -25.14 -2.59 28.83
N ILE A 70 -24.93 -1.28 29.02
CA ILE A 70 -24.45 -0.67 30.28
C ILE A 70 -25.39 0.48 30.64
N VAL A 71 -25.87 0.52 31.89
CA VAL A 71 -26.71 1.62 32.39
C VAL A 71 -26.18 2.15 33.73
N ARG A 72 -25.95 3.46 33.83
CA ARG A 72 -25.59 4.15 35.08
C ARG A 72 -26.64 5.22 35.38
N SER A 73 -27.28 5.10 36.55
CA SER A 73 -28.28 6.03 37.08
C SER A 73 -27.68 7.04 38.06
N ALA A 74 -26.51 6.77 38.63
CA ALA A 74 -25.76 7.71 39.48
C ALA A 74 -25.30 8.95 38.68
N GLY A 75 -25.37 10.11 39.32
CA GLY A 75 -24.96 11.40 38.74
C GLY A 75 -23.49 11.76 38.98
N GLY A 76 -23.22 13.07 39.02
CA GLY A 76 -21.90 13.64 39.30
C GLY A 76 -20.92 13.47 38.13
N SER A 77 -19.62 13.49 38.44
CA SER A 77 -18.56 13.28 37.47
C SER A 77 -18.21 11.79 37.33
N LEU A 78 -17.72 11.41 36.15
CA LEU A 78 -17.09 10.12 35.87
C LEU A 78 -15.60 10.31 35.53
N GLY A 79 -14.74 9.37 35.92
CA GLY A 79 -13.32 9.38 35.59
C GLY A 79 -13.03 9.17 34.11
N GLY A 80 -13.79 8.29 33.43
CA GLY A 80 -13.62 7.98 32.01
C GLY A 80 -14.53 6.83 31.58
N PHE A 81 -14.68 6.63 30.26
CA PHE A 81 -15.30 5.43 29.72
C PHE A 81 -14.59 4.96 28.44
N THR A 82 -14.00 3.77 28.49
CA THR A 82 -13.32 3.12 27.37
C THR A 82 -14.03 1.80 27.03
N ALA A 83 -14.44 1.63 25.77
CA ALA A 83 -14.91 0.33 25.27
C ALA A 83 -14.15 -0.08 24.00
N GLN A 84 -13.54 -1.27 24.02
CA GLN A 84 -12.74 -1.81 22.93
C GLN A 84 -13.15 -3.24 22.56
N MET A 85 -13.17 -3.51 21.24
CA MET A 85 -13.36 -4.85 20.64
C MET A 85 -14.58 -5.65 21.11
N SER A 86 -15.56 -5.00 21.74
CA SER A 86 -16.67 -5.65 22.45
C SER A 86 -17.91 -5.71 21.56
N GLN A 87 -17.93 -6.67 20.64
CA GLN A 87 -18.87 -6.75 19.51
C GLN A 87 -20.35 -6.88 19.90
N HIS A 88 -20.65 -7.29 21.12
CA HIS A 88 -22.02 -7.45 21.62
C HIS A 88 -22.55 -6.20 22.34
N LEU A 89 -21.69 -5.21 22.65
CA LEU A 89 -22.08 -4.02 23.40
C LEU A 89 -22.79 -3.03 22.48
N THR A 90 -24.12 -3.05 22.50
CA THR A 90 -24.97 -2.26 21.58
C THR A 90 -25.46 -0.96 22.19
N ASN A 91 -25.56 -0.84 23.52
CA ASN A 91 -26.18 0.30 24.18
C ASN A 91 -25.43 0.71 25.45
N VAL A 92 -25.13 2.01 25.60
CA VAL A 92 -24.58 2.60 26.82
C VAL A 92 -25.40 3.82 27.20
N THR A 93 -25.96 3.83 28.41
CA THR A 93 -26.82 4.92 28.91
C THR A 93 -26.31 5.40 30.26
N MET A 94 -25.76 6.61 30.33
CA MET A 94 -25.28 7.22 31.58
C MET A 94 -25.89 8.60 31.78
N ASN A 95 -27.23 8.65 31.69
CA ASN A 95 -27.99 9.89 31.52
C ASN A 95 -27.84 10.90 32.67
N SER A 96 -27.49 10.44 33.87
CA SER A 96 -27.37 11.31 35.06
C SER A 96 -26.02 12.02 35.18
N ILE A 97 -24.98 11.66 34.41
CA ILE A 97 -23.63 12.22 34.60
C ILE A 97 -23.55 13.66 34.11
N GLU A 98 -22.84 14.51 34.86
CA GLU A 98 -22.73 15.95 34.60
C GLU A 98 -21.41 16.33 33.92
N SER A 99 -20.35 15.52 34.12
CA SER A 99 -19.03 15.71 33.54
C SER A 99 -18.24 14.40 33.41
N MET A 100 -17.25 14.37 32.52
CA MET A 100 -16.21 13.33 32.47
C MET A 100 -14.83 13.97 32.54
N THR A 101 -13.99 13.57 33.50
CA THR A 101 -12.67 14.19 33.77
C THR A 101 -11.51 13.59 33.00
N GLY A 102 -11.67 12.37 32.48
CA GLY A 102 -10.80 11.71 31.50
C GLY A 102 -11.52 11.43 30.19
N THR A 103 -11.01 10.44 29.46
CA THR A 103 -11.39 10.17 28.05
C THR A 103 -12.67 9.35 27.92
N LEU A 104 -13.49 9.68 26.92
CA LEU A 104 -14.50 8.80 26.33
C LEU A 104 -13.92 8.14 25.07
N SER A 105 -13.58 6.85 25.10
CA SER A 105 -12.90 6.15 24.01
C SER A 105 -13.70 4.93 23.54
N ILE A 106 -14.05 4.86 22.26
CA ILE A 106 -14.80 3.74 21.68
C ILE A 106 -14.11 3.28 20.40
N GLU A 107 -13.70 2.01 20.32
CA GLU A 107 -13.03 1.44 19.14
C GLU A 107 -13.38 -0.03 18.91
N ASN A 108 -13.77 -0.39 17.68
CA ASN A 108 -14.19 -1.75 17.31
C ASN A 108 -15.38 -2.32 18.13
N CYS A 109 -16.34 -1.45 18.47
CA CYS A 109 -17.65 -1.79 19.05
C CYS A 109 -18.76 -1.40 18.03
N PRO A 110 -18.95 -2.21 16.96
CA PRO A 110 -19.69 -1.79 15.77
C PRO A 110 -21.18 -1.50 16.03
N GLY A 111 -21.63 -0.30 15.68
CA GLY A 111 -23.04 0.11 15.76
C GLY A 111 -23.52 0.51 17.16
N ILE A 112 -22.63 0.60 18.14
CA ILE A 112 -22.96 0.98 19.53
C ILE A 112 -23.67 2.34 19.60
N SER A 113 -24.72 2.40 20.41
CA SER A 113 -25.52 3.60 20.68
C SER A 113 -25.22 4.14 22.08
N LEU A 114 -24.93 5.43 22.17
CA LEU A 114 -24.44 6.10 23.37
C LEU A 114 -25.40 7.21 23.81
N ASN A 115 -25.86 7.21 25.07
CA ASN A 115 -26.71 8.26 25.62
C ASN A 115 -26.13 8.83 26.92
N PHE A 116 -25.92 10.14 26.92
CA PHE A 116 -25.36 10.92 28.03
C PHE A 116 -26.20 12.19 28.27
N ALA A 117 -27.52 12.02 28.43
CA ALA A 117 -28.50 13.11 28.45
C ALA A 117 -28.10 14.40 29.20
N ASN A 118 -27.55 14.31 30.43
CA ASN A 118 -27.19 15.47 31.24
C ASN A 118 -25.74 15.96 31.11
N ILE A 119 -24.88 15.28 30.35
CA ILE A 119 -23.44 15.60 30.35
C ILE A 119 -23.19 17.03 29.87
N SER A 120 -22.44 17.80 30.64
CA SER A 120 -22.21 19.23 30.41
C SER A 120 -20.76 19.55 30.04
N SER A 121 -19.80 18.71 30.44
CA SER A 121 -18.40 18.80 30.04
C SER A 121 -17.73 17.44 29.81
N LEU A 122 -16.78 17.41 28.89
CA LEU A 122 -15.87 16.28 28.65
C LEU A 122 -14.42 16.74 28.78
N SER A 123 -13.53 15.82 29.15
CA SER A 123 -12.09 16.02 29.02
C SER A 123 -11.70 15.90 27.55
N SER A 124 -11.82 14.70 26.98
CA SER A 124 -11.62 14.40 25.56
C SER A 124 -12.52 13.22 25.14
N ALA A 125 -12.72 13.04 23.83
CA ALA A 125 -13.44 11.88 23.31
C ALA A 125 -12.89 11.42 21.95
N THR A 126 -12.85 10.11 21.72
CA THR A 126 -12.47 9.47 20.44
C THR A 126 -13.45 8.34 20.15
N LEU A 127 -14.20 8.46 19.07
CA LEU A 127 -15.38 7.65 18.79
C LEU A 127 -15.28 7.03 17.39
N ARG A 128 -15.21 5.69 17.36
CA ARG A 128 -14.99 4.90 16.14
C ARG A 128 -15.99 3.75 16.02
N GLN A 129 -16.50 3.55 14.80
CA GLN A 129 -17.52 2.56 14.45
C GLN A 129 -18.84 2.63 15.25
N ILE A 130 -19.17 3.80 15.84
CA ILE A 130 -20.42 4.00 16.57
C ILE A 130 -21.64 4.08 15.64
N GLY A 131 -22.82 3.74 16.16
CA GLY A 131 -24.11 3.91 15.49
C GLY A 131 -24.79 5.23 15.84
N SER A 132 -24.80 5.62 17.11
CA SER A 132 -25.42 6.88 17.54
C SER A 132 -24.81 7.45 18.83
N ILE A 133 -24.95 8.76 19.01
CA ILE A 133 -24.58 9.47 20.24
C ILE A 133 -25.57 10.59 20.55
N ASP A 134 -26.04 10.66 21.80
CA ASP A 134 -26.82 11.78 22.31
C ASP A 134 -26.11 12.45 23.50
N MET A 135 -25.88 13.76 23.36
CA MET A 135 -25.20 14.64 24.32
C MET A 135 -25.86 16.04 24.34
N PRO A 136 -27.18 16.12 24.64
CA PRO A 136 -27.98 17.32 24.38
C PRO A 136 -27.71 18.45 25.37
N MET A 137 -26.92 18.19 26.41
CA MET A 137 -26.52 19.15 27.45
C MET A 137 -25.06 19.62 27.35
N LEU A 138 -24.24 19.04 26.46
CA LEU A 138 -22.80 19.27 26.41
C LEU A 138 -22.49 20.74 26.06
N LYS A 139 -21.66 21.39 26.88
CA LYS A 139 -21.28 22.81 26.72
C LYS A 139 -19.82 22.99 26.32
N LYS A 140 -18.92 22.12 26.79
CA LYS A 140 -17.48 22.21 26.53
C LYS A 140 -16.80 20.84 26.45
N VAL A 141 -15.82 20.70 25.57
CA VAL A 141 -14.76 19.66 25.67
C VAL A 141 -13.44 20.37 25.98
N ASN A 142 -12.58 19.84 26.85
CA ASN A 142 -11.35 20.51 27.29
C ASN A 142 -10.11 20.19 26.42
N GLY A 143 -10.11 19.04 25.75
CA GLY A 143 -9.11 18.58 24.79
C GLY A 143 -9.79 18.07 23.53
N ASP A 144 -9.23 17.03 22.92
CA ASP A 144 -9.64 16.56 21.58
C ASP A 144 -11.05 15.94 21.57
N PHE A 145 -11.76 16.14 20.46
CA PHE A 145 -13.08 15.56 20.21
C PHE A 145 -13.10 14.96 18.80
N GLN A 146 -13.04 13.63 18.69
CA GLN A 146 -12.78 12.94 17.42
C GLN A 146 -13.88 11.92 17.08
N PHE A 147 -14.42 12.00 15.86
CA PHE A 147 -15.36 11.04 15.27
C PHE A 147 -14.75 10.48 13.98
N ASP A 148 -14.17 9.27 14.04
CA ASP A 148 -13.47 8.65 12.91
C ASP A 148 -14.12 7.32 12.49
N SER A 149 -14.41 7.16 11.20
CA SER A 149 -14.83 5.87 10.61
C SER A 149 -16.14 5.30 11.21
N ASN A 150 -17.16 6.15 11.37
CA ASN A 150 -18.48 5.76 11.88
C ASN A 150 -19.49 5.57 10.73
N ASP A 151 -19.38 4.44 10.02
CA ASP A 151 -20.24 4.10 8.86
C ASP A 151 -21.75 4.15 9.15
N ALA A 152 -22.17 4.00 10.41
CA ALA A 152 -23.58 3.97 10.82
C ALA A 152 -24.10 5.29 11.42
N LEU A 153 -23.25 6.32 11.58
CA LEU A 153 -23.62 7.57 12.24
C LEU A 153 -24.25 8.56 11.26
N GLU A 154 -25.59 8.66 11.25
CA GLU A 154 -26.33 9.54 10.32
C GLU A 154 -26.35 11.03 10.71
N ALA A 155 -26.28 11.34 12.02
CA ALA A 155 -26.41 12.71 12.54
C ALA A 155 -25.68 12.91 13.89
N LEU A 156 -25.20 14.14 14.12
CA LEU A 156 -24.51 14.55 15.36
C LEU A 156 -25.13 15.85 15.93
N VAL A 157 -25.80 15.76 17.08
CA VAL A 157 -26.59 16.87 17.65
C VAL A 157 -25.96 17.41 18.94
N LEU A 158 -25.14 18.45 18.81
CA LEU A 158 -24.34 19.06 19.88
C LEU A 158 -24.77 20.52 20.13
N HIS A 159 -26.08 20.78 20.08
CA HIS A 159 -26.68 22.11 19.98
C HIS A 159 -26.42 23.06 21.18
N LYS A 160 -25.79 22.59 22.26
CA LYS A 160 -25.36 23.39 23.41
C LYS A 160 -23.84 23.58 23.52
N LEU A 161 -23.05 22.92 22.67
CA LEU A 161 -21.59 23.02 22.69
C LEU A 161 -21.17 24.45 22.37
N THR A 162 -20.20 25.00 23.12
CA THR A 162 -19.73 26.38 23.01
C THR A 162 -18.23 26.50 22.75
N SER A 163 -17.42 25.56 23.23
CA SER A 163 -16.02 25.43 22.83
C SER A 163 -15.52 23.98 22.87
N VAL A 164 -14.52 23.69 22.03
CA VAL A 164 -13.69 22.49 22.10
C VAL A 164 -12.26 22.94 22.38
N GLY A 165 -11.61 22.27 23.34
CA GLY A 165 -10.23 22.52 23.72
C GLY A 165 -10.01 23.51 24.88
N SER A 166 -8.74 23.77 25.13
CA SER A 166 -8.24 24.82 26.03
C SER A 166 -6.77 25.12 25.75
N GLY A 167 -6.42 26.40 25.64
CA GLY A 167 -5.02 26.84 25.63
C GLY A 167 -4.25 26.40 24.38
N ASN A 168 -4.85 26.64 23.21
CA ASN A 168 -4.35 26.27 21.89
C ASN A 168 -4.17 24.75 21.68
N ASN A 169 -4.92 23.91 22.41
CA ASN A 169 -4.99 22.46 22.22
C ASN A 169 -6.44 21.97 22.36
N GLY A 170 -6.75 20.83 21.77
CA GLY A 170 -8.09 20.26 21.69
C GLY A 170 -8.64 20.37 20.29
N ASP A 171 -8.29 19.40 19.45
CA ASP A 171 -8.66 19.37 18.04
C ASP A 171 -10.07 18.76 17.89
N PHE A 172 -10.96 19.42 17.13
CA PHE A 172 -12.30 18.91 16.82
C PHE A 172 -12.29 18.27 15.44
N MET A 173 -12.35 16.93 15.39
CA MET A 173 -12.21 16.16 14.16
C MET A 173 -13.46 15.31 13.91
N ILE A 174 -13.99 15.40 12.69
CA ILE A 174 -15.01 14.52 12.15
C ILE A 174 -14.46 14.03 10.82
N THR A 175 -14.18 12.74 10.72
CA THR A 175 -13.51 12.16 9.56
C THR A 175 -14.07 10.79 9.17
N ASN A 176 -14.18 10.54 7.86
CA ASN A 176 -14.54 9.24 7.30
C ASN A 176 -15.92 8.71 7.78
N ASN A 177 -16.92 9.58 7.97
CA ASN A 177 -18.28 9.17 8.37
C ASN A 177 -19.21 9.27 7.15
N PRO A 178 -19.24 8.27 6.24
CA PRO A 178 -19.81 8.43 4.89
C PRO A 178 -21.32 8.73 4.87
N ASN A 179 -22.06 8.27 5.89
CA ASN A 179 -23.51 8.48 6.01
C ASN A 179 -23.87 9.68 6.91
N LEU A 180 -22.89 10.41 7.47
CA LEU A 180 -23.14 11.56 8.32
C LEU A 180 -23.69 12.73 7.49
N SER A 181 -24.99 12.96 7.58
CA SER A 181 -25.72 13.93 6.77
C SER A 181 -25.95 15.27 7.47
N ARG A 182 -25.89 15.30 8.81
CA ARG A 182 -26.30 16.45 9.61
C ARG A 182 -25.45 16.63 10.87
N ILE A 183 -24.93 17.84 11.06
CA ILE A 183 -24.31 18.29 12.32
C ILE A 183 -25.07 19.51 12.85
N ASP A 184 -25.39 19.53 14.14
CA ASP A 184 -25.97 20.70 14.82
C ASP A 184 -25.06 21.18 15.96
N VAL A 185 -24.14 22.09 15.63
CA VAL A 185 -23.23 22.77 16.57
C VAL A 185 -23.54 24.27 16.72
N ARG A 186 -24.83 24.67 16.59
CA ARG A 186 -25.31 26.08 16.46
C ARG A 186 -25.04 27.06 17.62
N ARG A 187 -24.17 26.69 18.57
CA ARG A 187 -23.66 27.53 19.67
C ARG A 187 -22.14 27.51 19.82
N LEU A 188 -21.43 26.71 19.03
CA LEU A 188 -19.96 26.61 19.06
C LEU A 188 -19.34 27.96 18.67
N LYS A 189 -18.38 28.43 19.47
CA LYS A 189 -17.68 29.71 19.29
C LYS A 189 -16.18 29.58 19.07
N SER A 190 -15.53 28.61 19.72
CA SER A 190 -14.11 28.33 19.49
C SER A 190 -13.82 26.84 19.35
N VAL A 191 -12.82 26.54 18.55
CA VAL A 191 -12.04 25.31 18.65
C VAL A 191 -10.61 25.77 18.94
N ASP A 192 -10.07 25.48 20.12
CA ASP A 192 -8.75 25.95 20.51
C ASP A 192 -7.63 25.17 19.77
N GLY A 193 -7.92 23.96 19.29
CA GLY A 193 -7.06 23.21 18.38
C GLY A 193 -7.36 23.42 16.89
N THR A 194 -7.12 22.38 16.11
CA THR A 194 -7.50 22.26 14.69
C THR A 194 -8.96 21.84 14.56
N LEU A 195 -9.69 22.36 13.55
CA LEU A 195 -11.03 21.92 13.18
C LEU A 195 -10.97 21.18 11.84
N THR A 196 -11.22 19.87 11.84
CA THR A 196 -11.20 19.01 10.64
C THR A 196 -12.56 18.39 10.38
N LEU A 197 -13.11 18.60 9.18
CA LEU A 197 -14.25 17.84 8.63
C LEU A 197 -13.76 17.18 7.31
N SER A 198 -13.77 15.86 7.18
CA SER A 198 -13.09 15.20 6.05
C SER A 198 -13.68 13.84 5.63
N ASN A 199 -13.92 13.64 4.34
CA ASN A 199 -14.48 12.40 3.76
C ASN A 199 -15.90 12.03 4.25
N ASP A 200 -16.62 12.96 4.88
CA ASP A 200 -18.00 12.74 5.37
C ASP A 200 -18.99 12.90 4.21
N GLY A 201 -19.12 11.82 3.42
CA GLY A 201 -19.71 11.81 2.08
C GLY A 201 -21.17 12.27 1.92
N ALA A 202 -21.92 12.44 3.02
CA ALA A 202 -23.29 12.98 3.02
C ALA A 202 -23.40 14.40 3.60
N LEU A 203 -22.31 14.99 4.11
CA LEU A 203 -22.31 16.24 4.88
C LEU A 203 -22.33 17.50 3.96
N GLY A 204 -23.49 17.79 3.38
CA GLY A 204 -23.67 18.87 2.40
C GLY A 204 -23.96 20.27 2.99
N ASP A 205 -24.30 20.38 4.28
CA ASP A 205 -24.57 21.66 4.96
C ASP A 205 -23.70 21.85 6.20
N LEU A 206 -23.00 23.00 6.24
CA LEU A 206 -22.15 23.44 7.35
C LEU A 206 -22.71 24.68 8.08
N SER A 207 -23.95 25.09 7.79
CA SER A 207 -24.59 26.29 8.35
C SER A 207 -24.59 26.33 9.89
N SER A 208 -24.60 25.17 10.56
CA SER A 208 -24.57 25.06 12.02
C SER A 208 -23.24 25.52 12.63
N PHE A 209 -22.14 25.51 11.87
CA PHE A 209 -20.84 26.06 12.26
C PHE A 209 -20.77 27.59 12.08
N GLY A 210 -21.79 28.25 11.52
CA GLY A 210 -21.84 29.69 11.25
C GLY A 210 -21.72 30.63 12.47
N ARG A 211 -21.49 30.09 13.67
CA ARG A 211 -21.22 30.82 14.92
C ARG A 211 -19.80 30.68 15.45
N VAL A 212 -18.97 29.81 14.87
CA VAL A 212 -17.55 29.70 15.21
C VAL A 212 -16.88 31.04 14.90
N GLN A 213 -16.16 31.58 15.87
CA GLN A 213 -15.45 32.85 15.79
C GLN A 213 -13.96 32.61 15.60
N ASN A 214 -13.36 31.68 16.36
CA ASN A 214 -11.92 31.40 16.27
C ASN A 214 -11.65 29.90 16.15
N VAL A 215 -10.67 29.55 15.30
CA VAL A 215 -9.99 28.25 15.31
C VAL A 215 -8.54 28.50 15.69
N GLY A 216 -8.02 27.83 16.72
CA GLY A 216 -6.71 28.14 17.32
C GLY A 216 -5.51 27.61 16.54
N LYS A 217 -5.74 26.65 15.65
CA LYS A 217 -4.77 26.14 14.66
C LYS A 217 -5.43 26.13 13.28
N ASP A 218 -5.38 25.02 12.56
CA ASP A 218 -5.84 24.88 11.19
C ASP A 218 -7.34 24.64 11.08
N LEU A 219 -7.94 25.05 9.96
CA LEU A 219 -9.31 24.74 9.58
C LEU A 219 -9.31 23.97 8.26
N THR A 220 -9.59 22.67 8.32
CA THR A 220 -9.51 21.74 7.19
C THR A 220 -10.89 21.17 6.87
N LEU A 221 -11.45 21.53 5.72
CA LEU A 221 -12.70 21.00 5.18
C LEU A 221 -12.40 20.26 3.87
N LEU A 222 -12.51 18.93 3.82
CA LEU A 222 -12.04 18.13 2.68
C LEU A 222 -13.04 17.07 2.21
N ASN A 223 -13.14 16.88 0.90
CA ASN A 223 -13.96 15.82 0.27
C ASN A 223 -15.46 15.83 0.65
N LEU A 224 -15.96 16.93 1.20
CA LEU A 224 -17.37 17.09 1.59
C LEU A 224 -18.22 17.48 0.38
N PRO A 225 -19.50 17.11 0.28
CA PRO A 225 -20.39 17.46 -0.84
C PRO A 225 -20.94 18.90 -0.73
N ILE A 226 -20.09 19.88 -0.41
CA ILE A 226 -20.48 21.27 -0.08
C ILE A 226 -20.37 22.22 -1.29
N TYR A 227 -21.42 23.01 -1.54
CA TYR A 227 -21.44 24.01 -2.62
C TYR A 227 -21.06 25.43 -2.14
N ALA A 228 -21.06 25.66 -0.82
CA ALA A 228 -20.62 26.88 -0.16
C ALA A 228 -20.23 26.60 1.29
N VAL A 229 -19.31 27.40 1.86
CA VAL A 229 -18.98 27.38 3.28
C VAL A 229 -19.59 28.64 3.93
N ASN A 230 -20.42 28.46 4.95
CA ASN A 230 -21.04 29.56 5.68
C ASN A 230 -20.56 29.59 7.14
N LEU A 231 -19.33 30.05 7.34
CA LEU A 231 -18.73 30.31 8.65
C LEU A 231 -18.81 31.81 8.99
N GLY A 232 -19.99 32.42 8.80
CA GLY A 232 -20.17 33.88 8.72
C GLY A 232 -19.81 34.73 9.96
N ASN A 233 -19.46 34.11 11.09
CA ASN A 233 -18.96 34.79 12.29
C ASN A 233 -17.44 34.59 12.54
N LEU A 234 -16.74 33.86 11.66
CA LEU A 234 -15.34 33.53 11.85
C LEU A 234 -14.48 34.80 11.76
N SER A 235 -13.74 35.11 12.82
CA SER A 235 -12.84 36.25 12.92
C SER A 235 -11.37 35.86 12.77
N GLY A 236 -10.97 34.63 13.14
CA GLY A 236 -9.57 34.21 13.09
C GLY A 236 -9.35 32.69 12.97
N VAL A 237 -8.29 32.32 12.26
CA VAL A 237 -7.72 30.97 12.19
C VAL A 237 -6.21 31.06 12.44
N GLY A 238 -5.73 30.47 13.54
CA GLY A 238 -4.33 30.51 14.00
C GLY A 238 -3.36 29.60 13.22
N GLY A 239 -3.75 29.18 12.02
CA GLY A 239 -3.05 28.22 11.17
C GLY A 239 -3.55 28.31 9.73
N GLN A 240 -3.43 27.24 8.95
CA GLN A 240 -3.89 27.23 7.57
C GLN A 240 -5.42 27.08 7.44
N LEU A 241 -6.00 27.62 6.37
CA LEU A 241 -7.35 27.31 5.93
C LEU A 241 -7.27 26.42 4.68
N GLU A 242 -7.73 25.19 4.79
CA GLU A 242 -7.73 24.17 3.74
C GLU A 242 -9.17 23.81 3.37
N LEU A 243 -9.49 23.92 2.08
CA LEU A 243 -10.85 23.80 1.55
C LEU A 243 -10.89 22.94 0.28
N SER A 244 -11.69 21.88 0.33
CA SER A 244 -12.05 21.07 -0.82
C SER A 244 -13.45 20.47 -0.72
N SER A 245 -14.07 20.29 -1.89
CA SER A 245 -15.39 19.70 -2.05
C SER A 245 -15.40 18.63 -3.14
N THR A 246 -16.24 17.62 -2.95
CA THR A 246 -16.64 16.68 -4.02
C THR A 246 -17.68 17.28 -4.98
N TYR A 247 -18.27 18.43 -4.64
CA TYR A 247 -19.18 19.16 -5.50
C TYR A 247 -18.42 20.02 -6.53
N SER A 248 -18.32 19.51 -7.76
CA SER A 248 -17.59 20.13 -8.89
C SER A 248 -17.94 21.59 -9.20
N GLY A 249 -19.09 22.11 -8.76
CA GLY A 249 -19.48 23.51 -8.93
C GLY A 249 -18.88 24.50 -7.91
N LEU A 250 -18.06 24.04 -6.95
CA LEU A 250 -17.43 24.92 -5.96
C LEU A 250 -16.42 25.86 -6.65
N LYS A 251 -16.69 27.17 -6.58
CA LYS A 251 -15.79 28.22 -7.12
C LYS A 251 -14.98 28.88 -6.01
N CYS A 252 -13.67 28.60 -5.95
CA CYS A 252 -12.75 29.26 -5.03
C CYS A 252 -12.67 30.79 -5.19
N GLU A 253 -13.06 31.31 -6.36
CA GLU A 253 -13.27 32.76 -6.60
C GLU A 253 -14.18 33.40 -5.54
N ASN A 254 -15.23 32.69 -5.07
CA ASN A 254 -16.15 33.19 -4.05
C ASN A 254 -15.48 33.37 -2.67
N PHE A 255 -14.43 32.59 -2.39
CA PHE A 255 -13.70 32.59 -1.12
C PHE A 255 -12.67 33.73 -1.03
N SER A 256 -12.38 34.42 -2.14
CA SER A 256 -11.59 35.66 -2.13
C SER A 256 -12.20 36.74 -1.22
N LYS A 257 -13.54 36.77 -1.09
CA LYS A 257 -14.27 37.63 -0.15
C LYS A 257 -14.08 37.20 1.31
N PHE A 258 -13.96 35.89 1.54
CA PHE A 258 -13.71 35.33 2.87
C PHE A 258 -12.32 35.75 3.39
N LYS A 259 -11.31 35.78 2.49
CA LYS A 259 -9.97 36.32 2.74
C LYS A 259 -9.94 37.82 3.11
N GLN A 260 -11.02 38.56 2.87
CA GLN A 260 -11.15 39.98 3.24
C GLN A 260 -11.90 40.19 4.57
N GLN A 261 -12.44 39.13 5.18
CA GLN A 261 -13.31 39.21 6.36
C GLN A 261 -12.75 38.50 7.59
N VAL A 262 -11.80 37.58 7.41
CA VAL A 262 -11.26 36.70 8.45
C VAL A 262 -9.74 36.80 8.48
N SER A 263 -9.14 36.80 9.68
CA SER A 263 -7.67 36.74 9.84
C SER A 263 -7.17 35.30 9.73
N PHE A 264 -6.05 35.10 9.05
CA PHE A 264 -5.39 33.80 8.90
C PHE A 264 -3.89 33.98 9.17
N ASP A 265 -3.35 33.20 10.10
CA ASP A 265 -1.90 33.20 10.38
C ASP A 265 -1.13 32.28 9.41
N GLY A 266 -1.84 31.34 8.76
CA GLY A 266 -1.34 30.48 7.68
C GLY A 266 -1.98 30.77 6.31
N PRO A 267 -1.62 29.99 5.27
CA PRO A 267 -2.17 30.16 3.93
C PRO A 267 -3.65 29.74 3.82
N LEU A 268 -4.37 30.36 2.86
CA LEU A 268 -5.69 29.93 2.43
C LEU A 268 -5.55 29.13 1.13
N LEU A 269 -6.01 27.88 1.17
CA LEU A 269 -5.80 26.83 0.19
C LEU A 269 -7.19 26.30 -0.22
N CYS A 270 -7.56 26.42 -1.50
CA CYS A 270 -8.90 26.05 -1.98
C CYS A 270 -8.83 25.41 -3.38
N GLY A 271 -9.58 24.33 -3.60
CA GLY A 271 -9.76 23.70 -4.91
C GLY A 271 -10.81 22.60 -4.90
N ASN A 272 -10.94 21.87 -6.02
CA ASN A 272 -11.66 20.58 -6.08
C ASN A 272 -10.63 19.44 -5.89
N TYR A 273 -9.96 19.47 -4.74
CA TYR A 273 -8.81 18.65 -4.38
C TYR A 273 -9.24 17.35 -3.70
N THR A 274 -8.98 16.19 -4.30
CA THR A 274 -9.43 14.93 -3.67
C THR A 274 -8.59 14.50 -2.48
N LYS A 275 -7.48 15.20 -2.17
CA LYS A 275 -6.52 14.83 -1.11
C LYS A 275 -5.87 16.05 -0.43
N ILE A 276 -5.19 15.77 0.68
CA ILE A 276 -4.36 16.70 1.47
C ILE A 276 -3.05 17.05 0.75
N GLU A 277 -2.66 16.27 -0.26
CA GLU A 277 -1.40 16.45 -1.02
C GLU A 277 -1.48 17.61 -2.04
N ASP A 278 -2.67 18.14 -2.27
CA ASP A 278 -3.00 19.02 -3.39
C ASP A 278 -2.80 20.53 -3.01
N LEU A 279 -2.14 20.81 -1.88
CA LEU A 279 -2.05 22.11 -1.22
C LEU A 279 -0.92 23.03 -1.75
N PRO A 280 -1.24 24.22 -2.33
CA PRO A 280 -0.23 25.19 -2.76
C PRO A 280 0.36 26.01 -1.59
N GLY A 281 1.22 25.39 -0.76
CA GLY A 281 1.91 26.11 0.32
C GLY A 281 2.88 25.32 1.23
N ALA A 282 3.13 24.03 0.97
CA ALA A 282 3.89 23.16 1.87
C ALA A 282 5.43 23.38 1.85
N THR A 283 5.90 24.52 2.37
CA THR A 283 7.34 24.83 2.50
C THR A 283 7.77 24.98 3.96
N THR A 284 8.50 24.00 4.50
CA THR A 284 9.18 24.09 5.80
C THR A 284 10.59 24.68 5.63
N GLY A 285 10.77 25.96 5.88
CA GLY A 285 12.07 26.65 5.85
C GLY A 285 12.84 26.59 7.17
N ASN A 286 14.18 26.68 7.12
CA ASN A 286 15.08 26.65 8.27
C ASN A 286 15.49 28.06 8.78
N SER A 287 15.25 28.36 10.05
CA SER A 287 15.90 29.45 10.84
C SER A 287 15.38 29.46 12.30
N SER A 288 16.13 29.77 13.37
CA SER A 288 17.59 29.97 13.55
C SER A 288 17.99 30.14 15.06
N ASN A 289 19.16 29.60 15.44
CA ASN A 289 20.14 30.09 16.45
C ASN A 289 19.83 30.27 17.97
N SER A 290 20.42 29.36 18.78
CA SER A 290 21.42 29.65 19.87
C SER A 290 20.97 30.34 21.20
N PRO A 291 21.80 30.39 22.30
CA PRO A 291 23.20 29.91 22.50
C PRO A 291 23.56 29.17 23.84
N SER A 292 24.69 28.41 23.84
CA SER A 292 25.58 28.04 24.99
C SER A 292 25.00 27.18 26.15
N VAL A 293 25.74 26.43 27.01
CA VAL A 293 27.13 26.42 27.56
C VAL A 293 27.61 24.94 27.76
N PRO A 294 28.93 24.59 27.79
CA PRO A 294 29.43 23.19 27.73
C PRO A 294 29.96 22.58 29.06
N SER A 295 30.29 21.29 29.05
CA SER A 295 31.17 20.60 30.03
C SER A 295 31.96 19.44 29.39
N ASN A 296 33.00 18.95 30.10
CA ASN A 296 34.20 18.30 29.56
C ASN A 296 34.37 16.81 29.97
N ASP A 297 35.24 16.08 29.24
CA ASP A 297 36.03 14.88 29.62
C ASP A 297 35.33 13.58 30.11
N GLY A 298 35.90 12.36 29.91
CA GLY A 298 37.08 12.03 29.11
C GLY A 298 37.53 10.55 29.15
N SER A 299 38.19 10.11 28.06
CA SER A 299 39.23 9.07 27.93
C SER A 299 39.09 7.64 28.53
N SER A 300 39.13 6.64 27.62
CA SER A 300 39.91 5.37 27.71
C SER A 300 39.48 4.29 28.73
N THR A 301 39.89 3.00 28.66
CA THR A 301 40.98 2.29 27.93
C THR A 301 40.55 0.95 27.30
N SER A 302 41.45 0.35 26.51
CA SER A 302 41.47 -1.08 26.06
C SER A 302 42.86 -1.66 26.45
N PRO A 303 43.34 -2.85 25.98
CA PRO A 303 42.74 -4.09 25.44
C PRO A 303 43.24 -5.28 26.33
N PRO A 304 43.84 -6.44 25.91
CA PRO A 304 43.85 -7.19 24.64
C PRO A 304 43.76 -8.75 24.73
N SER A 305 43.56 -9.38 23.55
CA SER A 305 44.06 -10.73 23.16
C SER A 305 43.36 -11.97 23.82
N SER A 306 43.49 -13.20 23.30
CA SER A 306 44.42 -13.72 22.28
C SER A 306 43.84 -14.79 21.33
N SER A 307 44.63 -15.13 20.31
CA SER A 307 44.36 -16.01 19.17
C SER A 307 44.40 -17.52 19.46
N SER A 308 43.76 -18.34 18.60
CA SER A 308 44.40 -19.55 18.05
C SER A 308 43.75 -19.99 16.72
N THR A 309 44.45 -20.83 15.94
CA THR A 309 44.17 -21.13 14.52
C THR A 309 44.28 -22.63 14.24
N ALA A 310 43.39 -23.22 13.44
CA ALA A 310 43.54 -24.60 12.96
C ALA A 310 42.88 -24.87 11.58
N THR A 311 43.70 -25.06 10.55
CA THR A 311 43.45 -25.90 9.36
C THR A 311 43.75 -27.38 9.72
N THR A 312 43.46 -28.44 8.96
CA THR A 312 42.81 -28.65 7.64
C THR A 312 41.44 -29.38 7.83
N THR A 313 40.76 -30.13 6.94
CA THR A 313 41.02 -30.77 5.62
C THR A 313 39.68 -30.99 4.88
N ALA A 314 39.69 -31.48 3.63
CA ALA A 314 38.50 -31.75 2.82
C ALA A 314 38.36 -33.22 2.38
N THR A 315 37.11 -33.66 2.19
CA THR A 315 36.70 -34.89 1.46
C THR A 315 35.41 -34.59 0.67
N SER A 316 35.14 -35.36 -0.40
CA SER A 316 34.41 -34.83 -1.56
C SER A 316 33.22 -35.68 -2.06
N THR A 317 32.09 -34.99 -2.34
CA THR A 317 31.08 -35.30 -3.38
C THR A 317 30.19 -36.56 -3.18
N PRO A 318 29.02 -36.72 -3.87
CA PRO A 318 28.55 -35.96 -5.05
C PRO A 318 27.07 -35.50 -5.09
N ASN A 319 26.78 -34.72 -6.15
CA ASN A 319 25.50 -34.53 -6.85
C ASN A 319 24.39 -33.64 -6.25
N ALA A 320 24.39 -32.38 -6.68
CA ALA A 320 23.18 -31.62 -7.00
C ALA A 320 23.35 -30.94 -8.38
N SER A 321 22.31 -30.92 -9.22
CA SER A 321 22.38 -30.37 -10.58
C SER A 321 22.41 -28.83 -10.60
N PRO A 322 23.26 -28.19 -11.42
CA PRO A 322 23.42 -26.73 -11.38
C PRO A 322 22.22 -25.98 -11.98
N SER A 323 21.63 -25.07 -11.20
CA SER A 323 20.76 -24.02 -11.70
C SER A 323 21.57 -22.98 -12.47
N ALA A 324 21.41 -22.92 -13.79
CA ALA A 324 22.00 -21.87 -14.61
C ALA A 324 21.35 -20.52 -14.26
N SER A 325 22.17 -19.47 -14.11
CA SER A 325 21.65 -18.14 -13.77
C SER A 325 20.87 -17.52 -14.94
N LEU A 326 20.03 -16.53 -14.64
CA LEU A 326 19.28 -15.75 -15.63
C LEU A 326 20.19 -15.24 -16.77
N GLY A 327 21.38 -14.74 -16.46
CA GLY A 327 22.35 -14.28 -17.47
C GLY A 327 22.86 -15.39 -18.39
N THR A 328 23.12 -16.60 -17.87
CA THR A 328 23.54 -17.75 -18.68
C THR A 328 22.40 -18.26 -19.57
N ILE A 329 21.17 -18.33 -19.05
CA ILE A 329 20.00 -18.77 -19.81
C ILE A 329 19.67 -17.75 -20.91
N VAL A 330 19.66 -16.45 -20.59
CA VAL A 330 19.49 -15.38 -21.58
C VAL A 330 20.61 -15.43 -22.62
N GLY A 331 21.88 -15.60 -22.22
CA GLY A 331 23.00 -15.71 -23.16
C GLY A 331 22.85 -16.85 -24.18
N ILE A 332 22.43 -18.04 -23.73
CA ILE A 332 22.22 -19.22 -24.60
C ILE A 332 21.00 -19.00 -25.52
N VAL A 333 19.89 -18.47 -24.99
CA VAL A 333 18.67 -18.21 -25.78
C VAL A 333 18.89 -17.08 -26.80
N VAL A 334 19.54 -15.98 -26.41
CA VAL A 334 19.90 -14.87 -27.32
C VAL A 334 20.86 -15.35 -28.39
N SER A 335 21.87 -16.16 -28.06
CA SER A 335 22.80 -16.71 -29.05
C SER A 335 22.11 -17.62 -30.07
N THR A 336 21.21 -18.50 -29.62
CA THR A 336 20.48 -19.41 -30.52
C THR A 336 19.41 -18.69 -31.35
N VAL A 337 18.72 -17.68 -30.79
CA VAL A 337 17.77 -16.84 -31.54
C VAL A 337 18.48 -15.92 -32.53
N LEU A 338 19.65 -15.36 -32.20
CA LEU A 338 20.50 -14.62 -33.15
C LEU A 338 20.96 -15.54 -34.30
N ALA A 339 21.42 -16.75 -34.00
CA ALA A 339 21.81 -17.72 -35.02
C ALA A 339 20.64 -18.09 -35.96
N LEU A 340 19.44 -18.32 -35.40
CA LEU A 340 18.24 -18.63 -36.18
C LEU A 340 17.73 -17.45 -37.01
N THR A 341 17.79 -16.22 -36.48
CA THR A 341 17.40 -15.00 -37.22
C THR A 341 18.42 -14.62 -38.30
N LEU A 342 19.72 -14.82 -38.06
CA LEU A 342 20.76 -14.74 -39.09
C LEU A 342 20.56 -15.78 -40.18
N MET A 343 20.29 -17.05 -39.84
CA MET A 343 19.96 -18.08 -40.83
C MET A 343 18.68 -17.75 -41.63
N GLY A 344 17.68 -17.14 -40.99
CA GLY A 344 16.48 -16.62 -41.65
C GLY A 344 16.80 -15.49 -42.64
N LEU A 345 17.57 -14.49 -42.22
CA LEU A 345 18.01 -13.37 -43.07
C LEU A 345 18.86 -13.85 -44.25
N VAL A 346 19.82 -14.75 -44.01
CA VAL A 346 20.63 -15.37 -45.07
C VAL A 346 19.74 -16.15 -46.04
N SER A 347 18.75 -16.91 -45.55
CA SER A 347 17.79 -17.63 -46.39
C SER A 347 16.94 -16.69 -47.25
N VAL A 348 16.47 -15.57 -46.70
CA VAL A 348 15.72 -14.53 -47.45
C VAL A 348 16.60 -13.82 -48.48
N LEU A 349 17.87 -13.56 -48.16
CA LEU A 349 18.84 -12.97 -49.09
C LEU A 349 19.21 -13.95 -50.23
N LEU A 350 19.38 -15.24 -49.93
CA LEU A 350 19.59 -16.30 -50.92
C LEU A 350 18.34 -16.52 -51.79
N TRP A 351 17.14 -16.45 -51.22
CA TRP A 351 15.88 -16.49 -51.97
C TRP A 351 15.70 -15.28 -52.88
N ARG A 352 15.97 -14.05 -52.39
CA ARG A 352 16.03 -12.84 -53.23
C ARG A 352 17.06 -12.99 -54.35
N ARG A 353 18.28 -13.46 -54.06
CA ARG A 353 19.31 -13.74 -55.10
C ARG A 353 18.86 -14.78 -56.11
N ARG A 354 18.20 -15.88 -55.70
CA ARG A 354 17.59 -16.87 -56.61
C ARG A 354 16.49 -16.24 -57.48
N LYS A 355 15.56 -15.48 -56.90
CA LYS A 355 14.45 -14.82 -57.63
C LYS A 355 14.95 -13.76 -58.61
N THR A 356 16.01 -13.03 -58.28
CA THR A 356 16.68 -12.09 -59.20
C THR A 356 17.44 -12.82 -60.31
N ARG A 357 18.09 -13.96 -60.02
CA ARG A 357 18.68 -14.83 -61.07
C ARG A 357 17.61 -15.39 -62.00
N GLN A 358 16.48 -15.85 -61.48
CA GLN A 358 15.34 -16.32 -62.28
C GLN A 358 14.76 -15.19 -63.15
N LYS A 359 14.58 -13.97 -62.64
CA LYS A 359 14.19 -12.82 -63.46
C LYS A 359 15.22 -12.51 -64.56
N LYS A 360 16.53 -12.51 -64.26
CA LYS A 360 17.56 -12.29 -65.29
C LYS A 360 17.61 -13.42 -66.34
N ALA A 361 17.38 -14.67 -65.95
CA ALA A 361 17.28 -15.79 -66.88
C ALA A 361 16.03 -15.70 -67.77
N ALA A 362 14.87 -15.31 -67.22
CA ALA A 362 13.65 -15.10 -68.00
C ALA A 362 13.80 -13.94 -69.01
N ILE A 363 14.50 -12.86 -68.63
CA ILE A 363 14.81 -11.74 -69.55
C ILE A 363 15.79 -12.19 -70.64
N ALA A 364 16.80 -13.01 -70.32
CA ALA A 364 17.73 -13.55 -71.31
C ALA A 364 17.08 -14.57 -72.27
N ALA A 365 16.03 -15.26 -71.84
CA ALA A 365 15.26 -16.19 -72.67
C ALA A 365 14.25 -15.52 -73.61
N ALA A 366 14.04 -14.20 -73.49
CA ALA A 366 13.03 -13.45 -74.25
C ALA A 366 13.61 -12.64 -75.43
N ALA A 367 14.84 -12.95 -75.89
CA ALA A 367 15.61 -12.11 -76.81
C ALA A 367 16.24 -12.88 -77.99
N THR A 368 15.41 -13.30 -78.95
CA THR A 368 15.80 -13.56 -80.35
C THR A 368 14.63 -13.24 -81.31
N PRO A 369 14.89 -12.86 -82.58
CA PRO A 369 13.91 -12.08 -83.35
C PRO A 369 13.17 -12.87 -84.46
N THR A 370 12.04 -12.29 -84.90
CA THR A 370 11.43 -12.48 -86.23
C THR A 370 10.77 -11.18 -86.70
N GLU A 371 10.49 -11.07 -88.00
CA GLU A 371 10.35 -9.80 -88.73
C GLU A 371 8.90 -9.38 -89.04
N SER A 372 8.64 -8.05 -89.04
CA SER A 372 8.18 -7.20 -90.17
C SER A 372 7.10 -7.70 -91.18
N PRO A 373 6.39 -6.83 -91.96
CA PRO A 373 5.98 -5.42 -91.75
C PRO A 373 4.51 -5.11 -92.13
N ARG A 374 3.97 -3.95 -91.73
CA ARG A 374 3.59 -2.82 -92.62
C ARG A 374 2.83 -1.69 -91.87
N ALA A 375 2.80 -0.51 -92.48
CA ALA A 375 2.21 0.75 -92.03
C ALA A 375 1.49 1.42 -93.24
N PRO A 376 1.07 2.71 -93.22
CA PRO A 376 0.80 3.66 -92.13
C PRO A 376 -0.62 4.31 -92.25
N LEU A 377 -0.96 5.30 -91.41
CA LEU A 377 -1.40 6.66 -91.82
C LEU A 377 -1.87 7.57 -90.64
N PHE A 378 -1.83 8.88 -90.95
CA PHE A 378 -2.22 10.12 -90.26
C PHE A 378 -3.69 10.17 -89.74
N GLU A 379 -4.17 11.17 -88.96
CA GLU A 379 -3.64 12.20 -88.03
C GLU A 379 -4.87 12.97 -87.43
N LEU A 380 -4.67 13.93 -86.52
CA LEU A 380 -5.61 14.96 -86.00
C LEU A 380 -6.68 14.51 -84.98
N LYS A 381 -7.44 15.43 -84.35
CA LYS A 381 -7.08 16.48 -83.35
C LYS A 381 -8.39 17.09 -82.77
N GLU A 382 -8.43 17.30 -81.45
CA GLU A 382 -9.24 18.29 -80.71
C GLU A 382 -10.80 18.33 -80.74
N ASP A 383 -11.33 18.84 -79.62
CA ASP A 383 -12.62 19.53 -79.40
C ASP A 383 -13.96 18.75 -79.53
N ALA A 384 -14.98 18.99 -78.69
CA ALA A 384 -15.10 19.80 -77.46
C ALA A 384 -16.33 19.36 -76.61
N MET A 385 -16.61 20.07 -75.49
CA MET A 385 -17.94 20.56 -75.03
C MET A 385 -18.19 20.43 -73.51
N LYS A 386 -18.71 21.52 -72.91
CA LYS A 386 -19.31 21.63 -71.56
C LYS A 386 -20.78 22.12 -71.69
N PRO A 387 -21.68 21.84 -70.74
CA PRO A 387 -21.88 22.62 -69.49
C PRO A 387 -21.80 21.70 -68.22
N GLU A 388 -21.56 22.07 -66.95
CA GLU A 388 -22.22 23.04 -66.04
C GLU A 388 -23.72 22.72 -65.79
N LEU A 389 -24.32 22.69 -64.59
CA LEU A 389 -24.07 23.15 -63.20
C LEU A 389 -24.69 22.11 -62.19
N SER A 390 -24.68 22.14 -60.85
CA SER A 390 -24.21 23.08 -59.78
C SER A 390 -23.99 22.34 -58.42
N ASN A 391 -23.23 22.98 -57.51
CA ASN A 391 -23.18 22.90 -56.03
C ASN A 391 -23.21 21.57 -55.21
N ASP A 392 -22.14 21.45 -54.41
CA ASP A 392 -22.05 21.06 -52.99
C ASP A 392 -22.44 19.65 -52.48
N GLY A 393 -21.53 19.11 -51.66
CA GLY A 393 -21.65 17.80 -51.01
C GLY A 393 -20.34 16.99 -51.02
N GLN A 394 -19.18 17.63 -50.76
CA GLN A 394 -17.89 16.95 -50.86
C GLN A 394 -17.79 15.74 -49.92
N ARG A 395 -17.51 14.57 -50.51
CA ARG A 395 -17.02 13.40 -49.77
C ARG A 395 -15.52 13.57 -49.52
N TYR A 396 -15.10 13.32 -48.28
CA TYR A 396 -13.68 13.23 -47.94
C TYR A 396 -13.08 11.94 -48.51
N GLU A 397 -12.04 12.07 -49.32
CA GLU A 397 -11.11 10.97 -49.62
C GLU A 397 -9.98 10.93 -48.56
N MET A 398 -9.41 9.76 -48.30
CA MET A 398 -8.34 9.58 -47.31
C MET A 398 -6.94 9.79 -47.93
N PRO A 399 -6.10 10.70 -47.40
CA PRO A 399 -4.69 10.77 -47.75
C PRO A 399 -3.86 9.67 -47.07
N SER A 400 -2.80 9.25 -47.78
CA SER A 400 -1.84 8.21 -47.42
C SER A 400 -1.18 8.32 -46.04
N THR A 401 -0.99 7.17 -45.38
CA THR A 401 -0.22 7.00 -44.14
C THR A 401 1.30 7.07 -44.36
N SER A 402 1.88 8.27 -44.35
CA SER A 402 3.35 8.43 -44.25
C SER A 402 3.81 9.79 -43.71
N GLN A 403 3.53 10.09 -42.44
CA GLN A 403 4.31 11.07 -41.67
C GLN A 403 4.66 10.51 -40.29
N GLN A 404 5.97 10.52 -39.98
CA GLN A 404 6.43 10.48 -38.60
C GLN A 404 6.16 11.87 -38.01
N GLN A 405 5.36 11.98 -36.94
CA GLN A 405 5.29 13.25 -36.22
C GLN A 405 6.65 13.52 -35.58
N VAL A 406 7.23 14.66 -35.92
CA VAL A 406 8.41 15.22 -35.27
C VAL A 406 8.01 15.66 -33.85
N TYR A 407 8.92 15.50 -32.90
CA TYR A 407 8.75 16.00 -31.54
C TYR A 407 8.92 17.52 -31.53
N GLU A 408 7.87 18.27 -31.83
CA GLU A 408 7.81 19.71 -31.59
C GLU A 408 7.20 19.97 -30.21
N MET A 409 8.00 20.55 -29.32
CA MET A 409 7.61 21.05 -27.99
C MET A 409 7.95 22.54 -27.90
N PRO A 410 7.32 23.32 -27.01
CA PRO A 410 7.80 24.67 -26.71
C PRO A 410 9.27 24.67 -26.25
N ASN A 411 10.01 25.70 -26.65
CA ASN A 411 11.49 25.74 -26.73
C ASN A 411 12.28 25.69 -25.38
N GLU A 412 11.69 25.34 -24.24
CA GLU A 412 12.32 25.44 -22.90
C GLU A 412 12.37 24.15 -22.09
N MET A 413 12.25 22.98 -22.75
CA MET A 413 12.77 21.71 -22.21
C MET A 413 14.08 21.36 -22.93
N GLU A 414 15.21 21.55 -22.24
CA GLU A 414 16.51 21.05 -22.71
C GLU A 414 16.50 19.52 -22.72
N VAL A 415 16.37 18.94 -23.92
CA VAL A 415 16.49 17.50 -24.11
C VAL A 415 17.94 17.11 -23.87
N PHE A 416 18.13 16.14 -22.96
CA PHE A 416 19.42 15.49 -22.68
C PHE A 416 20.12 15.05 -23.98
N GLU A 417 21.46 14.90 -24.01
CA GLU A 417 22.16 14.30 -25.17
C GLU A 417 21.84 12.81 -25.32
N MET A 418 20.63 12.52 -25.78
CA MET A 418 20.13 11.18 -26.05
C MET A 418 20.67 10.68 -27.40
N PRO A 419 20.96 9.38 -27.55
CA PRO A 419 21.19 8.78 -28.85
C PRO A 419 20.02 9.10 -29.81
N ALA A 420 20.31 9.65 -30.98
CA ALA A 420 19.33 10.20 -31.94
C ALA A 420 18.29 9.21 -32.53
N GLU A 421 18.26 7.97 -32.04
CA GLU A 421 17.22 6.98 -32.30
C GLU A 421 16.63 6.53 -30.95
N PRO A 422 15.33 6.76 -30.66
CA PRO A 422 14.71 6.42 -29.39
C PRO A 422 14.87 4.95 -28.97
N GLN A 423 14.98 4.03 -29.94
CA GLN A 423 15.28 2.63 -29.68
C GLN A 423 16.68 2.45 -29.05
N ARG A 424 17.71 3.16 -29.52
CA ARG A 424 19.06 3.08 -28.94
C ARG A 424 19.10 3.61 -27.50
N ALA A 425 18.36 4.67 -27.21
CA ALA A 425 18.21 5.18 -25.84
C ALA A 425 17.54 4.12 -24.93
N SER A 426 16.47 3.49 -25.42
CA SER A 426 15.78 2.38 -24.74
C SER A 426 16.71 1.18 -24.49
N TRP A 427 17.51 0.74 -25.47
CA TRP A 427 18.53 -0.31 -25.29
C TRP A 427 19.63 0.06 -24.29
N ALA A 428 20.09 1.31 -24.32
CA ALA A 428 21.15 1.79 -23.44
C ALA A 428 20.69 1.98 -21.98
N SER A 429 19.39 2.14 -21.71
CA SER A 429 18.87 2.28 -20.33
C SER A 429 19.12 1.04 -19.47
N VAL A 430 19.26 -0.15 -20.07
CA VAL A 430 19.62 -1.40 -19.35
C VAL A 430 20.89 -1.24 -18.51
N PHE A 431 21.83 -0.41 -18.95
CA PHE A 431 23.11 -0.16 -18.29
C PHE A 431 23.23 1.24 -17.68
N ASN A 432 22.53 2.24 -18.23
CA ASN A 432 22.65 3.64 -17.81
C ASN A 432 21.50 4.14 -16.91
N ALA A 433 20.49 3.31 -16.62
CA ALA A 433 19.32 3.70 -15.84
C ALA A 433 19.65 4.35 -14.49
N GLN A 434 20.63 3.84 -13.74
CA GLN A 434 21.03 4.43 -12.46
C GLN A 434 21.51 5.87 -12.64
N THR A 435 22.43 6.09 -13.57
CA THR A 435 23.02 7.40 -13.89
C THR A 435 21.97 8.37 -14.42
N TRP A 436 21.14 7.94 -15.37
CA TRP A 436 20.11 8.80 -15.98
C TRP A 436 18.97 9.15 -15.02
N LEU A 437 18.63 8.26 -14.08
CA LEU A 437 17.63 8.52 -13.05
C LEU A 437 18.17 9.58 -12.06
N ALA A 438 19.41 9.41 -11.57
CA ALA A 438 20.05 10.37 -10.68
C ALA A 438 20.31 11.74 -11.34
N GLU A 439 20.81 11.76 -12.59
CA GLU A 439 20.99 13.01 -13.34
C GLU A 439 19.66 13.70 -13.66
N GLY A 440 18.63 12.95 -14.03
CA GLY A 440 17.29 13.49 -14.26
C GLY A 440 16.67 14.07 -12.98
N TYR A 441 16.93 13.43 -11.84
CA TYR A 441 16.49 13.91 -10.54
C TYR A 441 17.17 15.24 -10.16
N GLU A 442 18.51 15.27 -10.08
CA GLU A 442 19.24 16.47 -9.65
C GLU A 442 19.07 17.64 -10.64
N LYS A 443 18.97 17.41 -11.95
CA LYS A 443 18.79 18.48 -12.94
C LYS A 443 17.36 19.01 -13.03
N TYR A 444 16.35 18.17 -12.80
CA TYR A 444 14.94 18.51 -13.07
C TYR A 444 14.00 18.24 -11.89
N ALA A 445 13.83 16.99 -11.46
CA ALA A 445 12.75 16.65 -10.52
C ALA A 445 12.94 17.25 -9.11
N LYS A 446 14.20 17.43 -8.69
CA LYS A 446 14.58 18.14 -7.45
C LYS A 446 14.28 19.64 -7.50
N HIS A 447 14.24 20.20 -8.72
CA HIS A 447 13.94 21.61 -9.00
C HIS A 447 12.50 21.83 -9.49
N GLY A 448 11.60 20.86 -9.26
CA GLY A 448 10.17 21.02 -9.60
C GLY A 448 9.86 20.92 -11.09
N LYS A 449 10.74 20.30 -11.90
CA LYS A 449 10.53 20.06 -13.34
C LYS A 449 10.43 18.57 -13.65
N SER A 450 9.58 18.20 -14.61
CA SER A 450 9.51 16.86 -15.17
C SER A 450 10.66 16.58 -16.13
N TYR A 451 10.99 15.31 -16.34
CA TYR A 451 11.95 14.87 -17.36
C TYR A 451 11.52 13.56 -18.04
N LEU A 452 12.08 13.29 -19.23
CA LEU A 452 11.83 12.04 -19.96
C LEU A 452 12.86 10.98 -19.56
N PHE A 453 12.40 9.88 -18.96
CA PHE A 453 13.23 8.70 -18.72
C PHE A 453 13.02 7.67 -19.85
N PRO A 454 14.07 7.29 -20.61
CA PRO A 454 13.97 6.26 -21.64
C PRO A 454 13.90 4.86 -21.00
N SER A 455 12.71 4.25 -20.92
CA SER A 455 12.56 2.90 -20.38
C SER A 455 12.93 1.81 -21.39
N PHE A 456 13.33 0.65 -20.89
CA PHE A 456 13.65 -0.53 -21.70
C PHE A 456 12.42 -1.17 -22.37
N ASP A 457 11.20 -0.86 -21.92
CA ASP A 457 9.96 -1.36 -22.56
C ASP A 457 9.54 -0.61 -23.84
N GLY A 458 10.41 0.28 -24.33
CA GLY A 458 10.23 1.00 -25.59
C GLY A 458 9.22 2.13 -25.52
N CYS A 459 8.74 2.51 -24.33
CA CYS A 459 8.10 3.79 -24.08
C CYS A 459 9.06 4.72 -23.32
N ALA A 460 9.05 6.00 -23.65
CA ALA A 460 9.60 7.00 -22.73
C ALA A 460 8.58 7.24 -21.61
N GLU A 461 9.06 7.29 -20.37
CA GLU A 461 8.26 7.59 -19.19
C GLU A 461 8.48 9.07 -18.83
N ILE A 462 7.40 9.81 -18.58
CA ILE A 462 7.48 11.17 -18.03
C ILE A 462 7.59 11.04 -16.52
N ILE A 463 8.76 11.42 -16.00
CA ILE A 463 9.04 11.41 -14.57
C ILE A 463 8.71 12.80 -14.04
N ILE A 464 7.75 12.86 -13.12
CA ILE A 464 7.27 14.12 -12.55
C ILE A 464 7.95 14.41 -11.21
N PRO A 465 8.12 15.69 -10.84
CA PRO A 465 8.66 16.06 -9.53
C PRO A 465 7.69 15.71 -8.40
N ARG A 466 8.20 15.65 -7.16
CA ARG A 466 7.38 15.41 -5.96
C ARG A 466 6.21 16.39 -5.82
N SER A 467 6.40 17.64 -6.26
CA SER A 467 5.39 18.70 -6.29
C SER A 467 4.21 18.48 -7.25
N SER A 468 4.29 17.51 -8.18
CA SER A 468 3.21 17.15 -9.10
C SER A 468 2.54 15.80 -8.76
N LEU A 469 2.96 15.14 -7.66
CA LEU A 469 2.45 13.82 -7.27
C LEU A 469 0.95 13.82 -6.94
N SER A 470 0.46 14.87 -6.27
CA SER A 470 -0.97 15.09 -5.99
C SER A 470 -1.79 15.06 -7.28
N TRP A 471 -1.42 15.91 -8.23
CA TRP A 471 -2.05 15.97 -9.56
C TRP A 471 -2.12 14.62 -10.26
N LEU A 472 -1.04 13.81 -10.23
CA LEU A 472 -1.00 12.45 -10.78
C LEU A 472 -1.95 11.49 -10.04
N LEU A 473 -2.10 11.65 -8.73
CA LEU A 473 -2.94 10.81 -7.88
C LEU A 473 -4.42 11.21 -7.91
N GLU A 474 -4.74 12.49 -8.16
CA GLU A 474 -6.11 12.99 -8.37
C GLU A 474 -6.76 12.39 -9.62
N GLN A 475 -6.02 12.25 -10.72
CA GLN A 475 -6.58 11.83 -12.01
C GLN A 475 -7.34 10.49 -11.91
N PRO A 476 -8.58 10.38 -12.42
CA PRO A 476 -9.33 9.14 -12.42
C PRO A 476 -8.76 8.13 -13.44
N ASP A 477 -9.06 6.84 -13.28
CA ASP A 477 -8.49 5.76 -14.12
C ASP A 477 -8.95 5.79 -15.59
N SER A 478 -9.98 6.58 -15.91
CA SER A 478 -10.38 6.93 -17.28
C SER A 478 -9.44 7.94 -17.96
N VAL A 479 -8.53 8.56 -17.21
CA VAL A 479 -7.54 9.54 -17.68
C VAL A 479 -6.13 8.98 -17.50
N LEU A 480 -5.76 8.58 -16.29
CA LEU A 480 -4.45 7.99 -15.95
C LEU A 480 -4.65 6.63 -15.27
N SER A 481 -4.49 5.55 -16.03
CA SER A 481 -4.80 4.19 -15.57
C SER A 481 -3.56 3.45 -15.06
N ALA A 482 -3.62 2.95 -13.82
CA ALA A 482 -2.64 1.99 -13.29
C ALA A 482 -2.83 0.58 -13.89
N ALA A 483 -4.09 0.14 -14.07
CA ALA A 483 -4.42 -1.19 -14.58
C ALA A 483 -3.93 -1.40 -16.02
N GLU A 484 -4.12 -0.42 -16.90
CA GLU A 484 -3.65 -0.51 -18.29
C GLU A 484 -2.12 -0.40 -18.41
N TYR A 485 -1.47 0.38 -17.54
CA TYR A 485 -0.01 0.39 -17.41
C TYR A 485 0.52 -1.02 -17.06
N HIS A 486 -0.04 -1.68 -16.04
CA HIS A 486 0.33 -3.06 -15.70
C HIS A 486 -0.02 -4.06 -16.81
N ARG A 487 -1.19 -3.93 -17.46
CA ARG A 487 -1.62 -4.83 -18.53
C ARG A 487 -0.64 -4.82 -19.71
N GLU A 488 -0.04 -3.67 -20.04
CA GLU A 488 0.89 -3.56 -21.17
C GLU A 488 2.34 -3.83 -20.78
N THR A 489 2.83 -3.29 -19.66
CA THR A 489 4.21 -3.53 -19.22
C THR A 489 4.47 -4.99 -18.81
N LEU A 490 3.47 -5.70 -18.28
CA LEU A 490 3.56 -7.15 -18.02
C LEU A 490 3.23 -8.01 -19.26
N VAL A 491 2.93 -7.40 -20.41
CA VAL A 491 2.45 -8.07 -21.64
C VAL A 491 1.25 -9.00 -21.34
N GLY A 492 0.36 -8.53 -20.48
CA GLY A 492 -0.65 -9.31 -19.75
C GLY A 492 -1.67 -10.03 -20.65
N ASP A 493 -2.00 -9.44 -21.80
CA ASP A 493 -2.86 -10.01 -22.85
C ASP A 493 -2.36 -11.38 -23.38
N TYR A 494 -1.09 -11.74 -23.10
CA TYR A 494 -0.46 -13.03 -23.41
C TYR A 494 0.07 -13.73 -22.14
N ASN A 495 0.80 -13.00 -21.28
CA ASN A 495 1.49 -13.55 -20.10
C ASN A 495 0.53 -14.11 -19.04
N ALA A 496 -0.66 -13.53 -18.87
CA ALA A 496 -1.66 -13.97 -17.87
C ALA A 496 -2.51 -15.18 -18.31
N THR A 497 -2.19 -15.79 -19.46
CA THR A 497 -2.90 -16.94 -20.10
C THR A 497 -4.35 -16.70 -20.51
N HIS A 498 -5.01 -15.63 -20.05
CA HIS A 498 -6.33 -15.21 -20.48
C HIS A 498 -6.53 -13.70 -20.31
N LYS A 499 -7.04 -13.03 -21.35
CA LYS A 499 -7.10 -11.55 -21.42
C LYS A 499 -7.94 -10.90 -20.33
N HIS A 500 -8.98 -11.58 -19.85
CA HIS A 500 -9.87 -11.07 -18.80
C HIS A 500 -9.13 -10.73 -17.49
N ILE A 501 -8.09 -11.49 -17.15
CA ILE A 501 -7.48 -11.50 -15.81
C ILE A 501 -6.90 -10.14 -15.39
N LEU A 502 -6.34 -9.39 -16.36
CA LEU A 502 -5.76 -8.05 -16.15
C LEU A 502 -6.57 -6.93 -16.81
N ARG A 503 -7.69 -7.24 -17.47
CA ARG A 503 -8.65 -6.25 -17.99
C ARG A 503 -9.76 -5.96 -16.97
N ASP A 504 -10.11 -6.96 -16.14
CA ASP A 504 -10.87 -6.77 -14.90
C ASP A 504 -10.03 -7.36 -13.74
N PRO A 505 -9.29 -6.52 -12.98
CA PRO A 505 -8.46 -6.95 -11.86
C PRO A 505 -9.30 -7.26 -10.60
N PHE A 506 -10.28 -8.15 -10.74
CA PHE A 506 -11.11 -8.64 -9.62
C PHE A 506 -10.27 -9.20 -8.45
N HIS A 507 -9.07 -9.75 -8.73
CA HIS A 507 -8.17 -10.21 -7.66
C HIS A 507 -7.69 -9.06 -6.76
N ASP A 508 -7.36 -7.90 -7.32
CA ASP A 508 -6.98 -6.71 -6.54
C ASP A 508 -8.17 -6.20 -5.73
N ARG A 509 -9.38 -6.18 -6.32
CA ARG A 509 -10.61 -5.80 -5.60
C ARG A 509 -10.92 -6.72 -4.42
N VAL A 510 -10.73 -8.04 -4.55
CA VAL A 510 -10.88 -8.99 -3.44
C VAL A 510 -9.85 -8.72 -2.35
N ILE A 511 -8.57 -8.60 -2.71
CA ILE A 511 -7.49 -8.37 -1.74
C ILE A 511 -7.70 -7.04 -1.00
N HIS A 512 -7.98 -5.94 -1.71
CA HIS A 512 -8.20 -4.62 -1.13
C HIS A 512 -9.45 -4.57 -0.22
N LYS A 513 -10.50 -5.34 -0.53
CA LYS A 513 -11.74 -5.36 0.27
C LYS A 513 -11.67 -6.27 1.50
N GLN A 514 -10.88 -7.36 1.43
CA GLN A 514 -11.00 -8.48 2.36
C GLN A 514 -9.73 -8.76 3.19
N LEU A 515 -8.52 -8.61 2.63
CA LEU A 515 -7.29 -9.12 3.26
C LEU A 515 -7.00 -8.46 4.63
N SER A 516 -7.08 -7.13 4.72
CA SER A 516 -6.85 -6.40 5.98
C SER A 516 -7.84 -6.77 7.08
N ARG A 517 -9.10 -7.03 6.72
CA ARG A 517 -10.18 -7.41 7.65
C ARG A 517 -9.98 -8.81 8.22
N HIS A 518 -9.43 -9.73 7.42
CA HIS A 518 -9.24 -11.13 7.79
C HIS A 518 -7.83 -11.44 8.33
N LEU A 519 -6.87 -10.50 8.20
CA LEU A 519 -5.49 -10.62 8.67
C LEU A 519 -5.34 -11.07 10.15
N PRO A 520 -6.13 -10.60 11.14
CA PRO A 520 -5.97 -11.03 12.54
C PRO A 520 -6.08 -12.55 12.70
N ALA A 521 -7.00 -13.18 11.95
CA ALA A 521 -7.26 -14.62 12.00
C ALA A 521 -6.29 -15.44 11.12
N LEU A 522 -5.42 -14.79 10.32
CA LEU A 522 -4.41 -15.45 9.51
C LEU A 522 -3.06 -15.60 10.24
N LEU A 523 -2.77 -14.79 11.25
CA LEU A 523 -1.44 -14.74 11.88
C LEU A 523 -1.00 -16.11 12.43
N THR A 524 -1.86 -16.77 13.21
CA THR A 524 -1.61 -18.12 13.74
C THR A 524 -1.40 -19.14 12.62
N ASP A 525 -2.21 -19.05 11.57
CA ASP A 525 -2.18 -19.94 10.40
C ASP A 525 -0.87 -19.79 9.59
N ILE A 526 -0.34 -18.56 9.51
CA ILE A 526 0.94 -18.23 8.87
C ILE A 526 2.12 -18.62 9.77
N TRP A 527 2.06 -18.37 11.08
CA TRP A 527 3.11 -18.73 12.04
C TRP A 527 3.34 -20.25 12.10
N GLU A 528 2.25 -21.03 12.11
CA GLU A 528 2.29 -22.49 12.05
C GLU A 528 2.81 -23.02 10.70
N GLU A 529 2.57 -22.29 9.59
CA GLU A 529 3.16 -22.64 8.30
C GLU A 529 4.65 -22.27 8.21
N LEU A 530 5.03 -21.10 8.74
CA LEU A 530 6.41 -20.62 8.79
C LEU A 530 7.30 -21.55 9.62
N SER A 531 6.87 -22.01 10.79
CA SER A 531 7.66 -22.93 11.60
C SER A 531 8.03 -24.21 10.84
N GLN A 532 7.02 -24.85 10.21
CA GLN A 532 7.21 -26.01 9.36
C GLN A 532 7.92 -25.69 8.03
N ALA A 533 8.05 -24.42 7.65
CA ALA A 533 8.85 -23.98 6.51
C ALA A 533 10.33 -23.78 6.88
N PHE A 534 10.61 -23.19 8.03
CA PHE A 534 11.96 -23.06 8.60
C PHE A 534 12.54 -24.44 8.92
N ASP A 535 11.86 -25.30 9.67
CA ASP A 535 12.32 -26.66 9.97
C ASP A 535 12.71 -27.45 8.70
N ASN A 536 11.91 -27.34 7.62
CA ASN A 536 12.18 -28.04 6.35
C ASN A 536 13.28 -27.39 5.49
N THR A 537 13.58 -26.10 5.66
CA THR A 537 14.47 -25.32 4.76
C THR A 537 15.81 -24.99 5.44
N PHE A 538 15.74 -24.52 6.68
CA PHE A 538 16.87 -24.17 7.54
C PHE A 538 17.31 -25.38 8.39
N GLY A 539 16.49 -26.42 8.55
CA GLY A 539 16.82 -27.62 9.31
C GLY A 539 16.92 -27.41 10.82
N ASN A 540 17.20 -28.49 11.55
CA ASN A 540 17.18 -28.50 13.03
C ASN A 540 18.58 -28.72 13.64
N ASP A 541 19.63 -28.60 12.83
CA ASP A 541 21.02 -28.83 13.22
C ASP A 541 21.54 -27.73 14.16
N THR A 542 22.03 -28.12 15.33
CA THR A 542 22.72 -27.24 16.29
C THR A 542 24.20 -26.99 15.93
N ALA A 543 24.64 -27.48 14.76
CA ALA A 543 25.94 -27.15 14.16
C ALA A 543 25.81 -25.99 13.17
N TRP A 544 26.84 -25.15 13.07
CA TRP A 544 26.89 -24.08 12.07
C TRP A 544 26.92 -24.66 10.65
N LYS A 545 26.02 -24.20 9.79
CA LYS A 545 25.99 -24.55 8.37
C LYS A 545 25.66 -23.35 7.50
N GLU A 546 26.04 -23.47 6.24
CA GLU A 546 25.86 -22.45 5.21
C GLU A 546 24.60 -22.75 4.38
N ILE A 547 23.77 -21.73 4.12
CA ILE A 547 22.61 -21.82 3.24
C ILE A 547 22.63 -20.69 2.21
N ASN A 548 22.14 -20.94 0.99
CA ASN A 548 21.85 -19.86 0.04
C ASN A 548 20.63 -19.05 0.53
N LEU A 549 20.78 -17.74 0.61
CA LEU A 549 19.77 -16.84 1.19
C LEU A 549 18.51 -16.81 0.33
N SER A 550 18.65 -16.51 -0.96
CA SER A 550 17.51 -16.29 -1.87
C SER A 550 16.65 -17.55 -2.08
N GLN A 551 17.27 -18.70 -2.30
CA GLN A 551 16.58 -19.99 -2.44
C GLN A 551 15.87 -20.41 -1.16
N SER A 552 16.46 -20.12 0.01
CA SER A 552 15.83 -20.43 1.30
C SER A 552 14.63 -19.54 1.56
N LEU A 553 14.78 -18.21 1.42
CA LEU A 553 13.71 -17.25 1.59
C LEU A 553 12.51 -17.51 0.66
N MET A 554 12.76 -17.81 -0.62
CA MET A 554 11.69 -18.14 -1.57
C MET A 554 10.85 -19.35 -1.12
N GLN A 555 11.44 -20.36 -0.47
CA GLN A 555 10.70 -21.51 0.06
C GLN A 555 9.83 -21.16 1.27
N LEU A 556 10.30 -20.25 2.15
CA LEU A 556 9.50 -19.74 3.28
C LEU A 556 8.32 -18.91 2.78
N ILE A 557 8.61 -17.91 1.95
CA ILE A 557 7.63 -16.94 1.42
C ILE A 557 6.59 -17.65 0.56
N ALA A 558 6.99 -18.59 -0.31
CA ALA A 558 6.04 -19.33 -1.14
C ALA A 558 5.02 -20.12 -0.32
N ARG A 559 5.43 -20.69 0.82
CA ARG A 559 4.52 -21.38 1.75
C ARG A 559 3.64 -20.40 2.53
N ALA A 560 4.22 -19.35 3.11
CA ALA A 560 3.49 -18.34 3.88
C ALA A 560 2.42 -17.60 3.04
N SER A 561 2.80 -17.06 1.88
CA SER A 561 1.88 -16.40 0.96
C SER A 561 0.80 -17.36 0.42
N ASN A 562 1.11 -18.63 0.12
CA ASN A 562 0.08 -19.58 -0.32
C ASN A 562 -0.79 -20.14 0.81
N ARG A 563 -0.37 -20.06 2.08
CA ARG A 563 -1.23 -20.36 3.24
C ARG A 563 -2.45 -19.45 3.26
N MET A 564 -2.27 -18.18 2.90
CA MET A 564 -3.34 -17.19 2.70
C MET A 564 -4.02 -17.32 1.33
N ALA A 565 -3.29 -17.67 0.27
CA ALA A 565 -3.87 -17.69 -1.09
C ALA A 565 -4.75 -18.92 -1.42
N VAL A 566 -4.38 -20.11 -0.93
CA VAL A 566 -5.05 -21.40 -1.28
C VAL A 566 -5.28 -22.32 -0.07
N GLY A 567 -4.58 -22.10 1.04
CA GLY A 567 -4.72 -22.90 2.27
C GLY A 567 -4.08 -24.29 2.17
N LYS A 568 -4.31 -25.10 3.21
CA LYS A 568 -3.82 -26.50 3.28
C LYS A 568 -4.70 -27.46 2.47
N PRO A 569 -4.15 -28.55 1.90
CA PRO A 569 -2.74 -28.92 1.93
C PRO A 569 -1.88 -28.18 0.88
N THR A 570 -2.50 -27.56 -0.13
CA THR A 570 -1.83 -27.11 -1.35
C THR A 570 -0.78 -26.01 -1.17
N CYS A 571 -0.85 -25.22 -0.10
CA CYS A 571 0.24 -24.31 0.31
C CYS A 571 1.57 -25.01 0.63
N ARG A 572 1.60 -26.35 0.75
CA ARG A 572 2.79 -27.19 1.00
C ARG A 572 3.22 -28.02 -0.21
N GLU A 573 2.43 -28.07 -1.28
CA GLU A 573 2.68 -28.96 -2.41
C GLU A 573 3.82 -28.42 -3.28
N LYS A 574 5.00 -29.06 -3.20
CA LYS A 574 6.23 -28.59 -3.85
C LYS A 574 6.08 -28.37 -5.37
N GLU A 575 5.39 -29.26 -6.09
CA GLU A 575 5.15 -29.09 -7.53
C GLU A 575 4.30 -27.84 -7.82
N TYR A 576 3.29 -27.55 -7.00
CA TYR A 576 2.47 -26.34 -7.13
C TYR A 576 3.31 -25.06 -6.88
N LEU A 577 4.09 -25.02 -5.80
CA LEU A 577 4.92 -23.87 -5.44
C LEU A 577 6.06 -23.63 -6.45
N ASP A 578 6.79 -24.68 -6.86
CA ASP A 578 7.88 -24.57 -7.83
C ASP A 578 7.35 -24.10 -9.20
N ASN A 579 6.15 -24.54 -9.62
CA ASN A 579 5.54 -24.08 -10.86
C ASN A 579 4.95 -22.65 -10.75
N MET A 580 4.43 -22.24 -9.58
CA MET A 580 4.00 -20.85 -9.34
C MET A 580 5.18 -19.86 -9.44
N ASN A 581 6.30 -20.16 -8.78
CA ASN A 581 7.53 -19.37 -8.86
C ASN A 581 8.06 -19.30 -10.31
N ARG A 582 8.10 -20.43 -11.02
CA ARG A 582 8.54 -20.46 -12.43
C ARG A 582 7.58 -19.74 -13.38
N PHE A 583 6.27 -19.72 -13.10
CA PHE A 583 5.29 -18.90 -13.83
C PHE A 583 5.60 -17.40 -13.63
N ALA A 584 5.80 -16.97 -12.39
CA ALA A 584 6.11 -15.59 -12.04
C ALA A 584 7.41 -15.09 -12.70
N LEU A 585 8.51 -15.84 -12.57
CA LEU A 585 9.77 -15.56 -13.28
C LEU A 585 9.59 -15.52 -14.80
N SER A 586 8.73 -16.38 -15.36
CA SER A 586 8.49 -16.41 -16.81
C SER A 586 7.74 -15.18 -17.32
N ILE A 587 6.90 -14.51 -16.52
CA ILE A 587 6.31 -13.21 -16.90
C ILE A 587 7.41 -12.19 -17.20
N ILE A 588 8.37 -12.05 -16.27
CA ILE A 588 9.50 -11.11 -16.39
C ILE A 588 10.37 -11.49 -17.59
N ILE A 589 10.81 -12.75 -17.69
CA ILE A 589 11.65 -13.21 -18.81
C ILE A 589 10.97 -13.00 -20.16
N ASN A 590 9.65 -13.23 -20.24
CA ASN A 590 8.90 -13.00 -21.49
C ASN A 590 8.75 -11.51 -21.81
N ARG A 591 8.61 -10.62 -20.80
CA ARG A 591 8.61 -9.15 -20.99
C ARG A 591 9.93 -8.71 -21.62
N GLU A 592 11.06 -9.01 -20.98
CA GLU A 592 12.38 -8.52 -21.44
C GLU A 592 12.71 -9.05 -22.84
N LEU A 593 12.47 -10.35 -23.09
CA LEU A 593 12.77 -10.96 -24.38
C LEU A 593 11.85 -10.48 -25.52
N LEU A 594 10.66 -9.94 -25.24
CA LEU A 594 9.78 -9.39 -26.28
C LEU A 594 10.22 -8.02 -26.81
N GLN A 595 10.99 -7.25 -26.04
CA GLN A 595 11.50 -5.94 -26.49
C GLN A 595 12.52 -6.05 -27.64
N PHE A 596 13.15 -7.21 -27.80
CA PHE A 596 14.02 -7.55 -28.95
C PHE A 596 13.25 -7.70 -30.27
N PHE A 597 11.90 -7.72 -30.24
CA PHE A 597 11.06 -7.89 -31.42
C PHE A 597 10.21 -6.62 -31.68
N PRO A 598 10.15 -6.10 -32.92
CA PRO A 598 9.23 -5.02 -33.26
C PRO A 598 7.77 -5.39 -32.95
N ARG A 599 6.99 -4.43 -32.40
CA ARG A 599 5.62 -4.65 -31.90
C ARG A 599 4.67 -5.34 -32.89
N ILE A 600 4.88 -5.19 -34.20
CA ILE A 600 4.11 -5.90 -35.26
C ILE A 600 4.25 -7.44 -35.21
N PHE A 601 5.36 -7.97 -34.69
CA PHE A 601 5.60 -9.42 -34.56
C PHE A 601 5.14 -9.98 -33.21
N TRP A 602 4.86 -9.14 -32.20
CA TRP A 602 4.42 -9.58 -30.88
C TRP A 602 3.23 -10.55 -30.91
N PRO A 603 2.19 -10.38 -31.76
CA PRO A 603 1.07 -11.33 -31.82
C PRO A 603 1.47 -12.77 -32.22
N LEU A 604 2.59 -12.96 -32.91
CA LEU A 604 3.12 -14.30 -33.20
C LEU A 604 4.11 -14.75 -32.12
N VAL A 605 5.10 -13.90 -31.82
CA VAL A 605 6.22 -14.23 -30.93
C VAL A 605 5.77 -14.42 -29.48
N ALA A 606 4.92 -13.52 -28.96
CA ALA A 606 4.41 -13.62 -27.59
C ALA A 606 3.53 -14.87 -27.38
N ARG A 607 2.79 -15.33 -28.39
CA ARG A 607 2.03 -16.59 -28.29
C ARG A 607 2.95 -17.80 -28.09
N VAL A 608 4.10 -17.84 -28.78
CA VAL A 608 5.07 -18.94 -28.65
C VAL A 608 5.81 -18.86 -27.31
N MET A 609 6.27 -17.66 -26.90
CA MET A 609 6.99 -17.49 -25.63
C MET A 609 6.08 -17.71 -24.41
N CYS A 610 4.88 -17.13 -24.39
CA CYS A 610 3.93 -17.27 -23.30
C CYS A 610 3.24 -18.65 -23.27
N ALA A 611 3.43 -19.52 -24.26
CA ALA A 611 2.99 -20.92 -24.18
C ALA A 611 3.63 -21.65 -22.97
N ARG A 612 4.84 -21.24 -22.56
CA ARG A 612 5.49 -21.69 -21.32
C ARG A 612 4.71 -21.29 -20.07
N ASN A 613 4.10 -20.10 -20.05
CA ASN A 613 3.23 -19.67 -18.94
C ASN A 613 1.94 -20.49 -18.92
N SER A 614 1.35 -20.77 -20.09
CA SER A 614 0.20 -21.68 -20.20
C SER A 614 0.52 -23.10 -19.71
N TRP A 615 1.74 -23.59 -19.94
CA TRP A 615 2.22 -24.87 -19.42
C TRP A 615 2.39 -24.85 -17.89
N TYR A 616 3.07 -23.84 -17.34
CA TYR A 616 3.23 -23.69 -15.88
C TYR A 616 1.87 -23.55 -15.17
N HIS A 617 0.96 -22.71 -15.71
CA HIS A 617 -0.42 -22.61 -15.22
C HIS A 617 -1.13 -23.97 -15.28
N HIS A 618 -0.96 -24.76 -16.35
CA HIS A 618 -1.56 -26.08 -16.44
C HIS A 618 -1.03 -27.03 -15.36
N GLN A 619 0.27 -26.96 -15.01
CA GLN A 619 0.79 -27.74 -13.88
C GLN A 619 0.16 -27.27 -12.56
N THR A 620 0.19 -25.96 -12.24
CA THR A 620 -0.41 -25.44 -10.99
C THR A 620 -1.91 -25.73 -10.90
N ALA A 621 -2.61 -25.72 -12.04
CA ALA A 621 -4.04 -26.01 -12.14
C ALA A 621 -4.42 -27.45 -11.77
N LYS A 622 -3.50 -28.43 -11.87
CA LYS A 622 -3.74 -29.79 -11.36
C LYS A 622 -4.06 -29.80 -9.87
N HIS A 623 -3.39 -28.93 -9.11
CA HIS A 623 -3.47 -28.85 -7.65
C HIS A 623 -4.57 -27.88 -7.20
N SER A 624 -4.68 -26.71 -7.83
CA SER A 624 -5.67 -25.69 -7.46
C SER A 624 -7.10 -26.02 -7.92
N LEU A 625 -7.32 -26.60 -9.11
CA LEU A 625 -8.68 -26.84 -9.62
C LEU A 625 -9.52 -27.81 -8.76
N PRO A 626 -8.98 -28.91 -8.19
CA PRO A 626 -9.73 -29.74 -7.24
C PRO A 626 -10.20 -28.95 -6.01
N VAL A 627 -9.29 -28.17 -5.40
CA VAL A 627 -9.61 -27.34 -4.22
C VAL A 627 -10.66 -26.29 -4.56
N ILE A 628 -10.52 -25.58 -5.68
CA ILE A 628 -11.47 -24.55 -6.12
C ILE A 628 -12.86 -25.15 -6.43
N ARG A 629 -12.93 -26.32 -7.08
CA ARG A 629 -14.20 -27.01 -7.37
C ARG A 629 -14.91 -27.46 -6.09
N SER A 630 -14.18 -28.13 -5.18
CA SER A 630 -14.68 -28.48 -3.85
C SER A 630 -15.20 -27.25 -3.10
N ARG A 631 -14.43 -26.15 -3.09
CA ARG A 631 -14.82 -24.89 -2.43
C ARG A 631 -16.12 -24.31 -3.01
N LEU A 632 -16.24 -24.25 -4.33
CA LEU A 632 -17.47 -23.84 -5.03
C LEU A 632 -18.67 -24.73 -4.69
N GLU A 633 -18.48 -26.05 -4.60
CA GLU A 633 -19.54 -26.99 -4.26
C GLU A 633 -20.00 -26.85 -2.80
N HIS A 634 -19.08 -26.77 -1.84
CA HIS A 634 -19.44 -26.56 -0.43
C HIS A 634 -20.13 -25.21 -0.20
N MET A 635 -19.65 -24.13 -0.82
CA MET A 635 -20.28 -22.80 -0.73
C MET A 635 -21.66 -22.76 -1.38
N ARG A 636 -21.87 -23.46 -2.51
CA ARG A 636 -23.20 -23.61 -3.12
C ARG A 636 -24.16 -24.39 -2.21
N LYS A 637 -23.70 -25.50 -1.61
CA LYS A 637 -24.48 -26.28 -0.63
C LYS A 637 -24.84 -25.42 0.58
N LYS A 638 -23.88 -24.69 1.17
CA LYS A 638 -24.11 -23.82 2.34
C LYS A 638 -25.05 -22.63 2.08
N ARG A 639 -25.15 -22.14 0.83
CA ARG A 639 -26.18 -21.15 0.42
C ARG A 639 -27.57 -21.76 0.18
N GLY A 640 -27.65 -23.02 -0.27
CA GLY A 640 -28.91 -23.73 -0.48
C GLY A 640 -29.50 -24.35 0.80
N ASP A 641 -28.64 -24.77 1.71
CA ASP A 641 -28.97 -25.28 3.04
C ASP A 641 -28.04 -24.65 4.10
N PRO A 642 -28.55 -23.70 4.90
CA PRO A 642 -27.79 -23.09 6.00
C PRO A 642 -27.32 -24.09 7.06
N ASN A 643 -27.97 -25.25 7.20
CA ASN A 643 -27.61 -26.28 8.18
C ASN A 643 -26.45 -27.17 7.71
N TYR A 644 -26.03 -27.08 6.44
CA TYR A 644 -24.96 -27.89 5.88
C TYR A 644 -23.65 -27.75 6.69
N GLU A 645 -23.17 -28.83 7.30
CA GLU A 645 -21.97 -28.81 8.13
C GLU A 645 -20.70 -28.72 7.28
N TRP A 646 -20.14 -27.49 7.21
CA TRP A 646 -18.86 -27.20 6.59
C TRP A 646 -18.30 -25.87 7.11
N THR A 647 -17.05 -25.88 7.56
CA THR A 647 -16.33 -24.68 8.01
C THR A 647 -15.68 -23.99 6.81
N GLU A 648 -16.05 -22.73 6.56
CA GLU A 648 -15.46 -21.90 5.50
C GLU A 648 -13.99 -21.55 5.85
N PRO A 649 -12.99 -22.00 5.06
CA PRO A 649 -11.60 -21.65 5.34
C PRO A 649 -11.35 -20.17 5.10
N ASN A 650 -10.61 -19.52 5.99
CA ASN A 650 -10.24 -18.11 5.85
C ASN A 650 -9.04 -17.98 4.89
N ASP A 651 -9.31 -17.89 3.58
CA ASP A 651 -8.30 -17.72 2.54
C ASP A 651 -8.86 -16.93 1.34
N TYR A 652 -7.98 -16.52 0.43
CA TYR A 652 -8.34 -15.79 -0.79
C TYR A 652 -9.37 -16.53 -1.67
N LEU A 653 -9.36 -17.87 -1.71
CA LEU A 653 -10.35 -18.63 -2.48
C LEU A 653 -11.76 -18.45 -1.93
N SER A 654 -11.94 -18.53 -0.60
CA SER A 654 -13.23 -18.23 0.02
C SER A 654 -13.66 -16.79 -0.25
N TRP A 655 -12.78 -15.81 -0.01
CA TRP A 655 -13.11 -14.40 -0.21
C TRP A 655 -13.49 -14.08 -1.67
N HIS A 656 -12.74 -14.64 -2.63
CA HIS A 656 -12.98 -14.48 -4.06
C HIS A 656 -14.32 -15.09 -4.47
N ILE A 657 -14.57 -16.36 -4.12
CA ILE A 657 -15.81 -17.06 -4.49
C ILE A 657 -17.02 -16.39 -3.86
N LYS A 658 -16.95 -15.99 -2.60
CA LYS A 658 -18.02 -15.30 -1.86
C LYS A 658 -18.38 -13.98 -2.53
N MET A 659 -17.38 -13.12 -2.77
CA MET A 659 -17.56 -11.84 -3.47
C MET A 659 -18.06 -12.02 -4.92
N ALA A 660 -17.62 -13.08 -5.61
CA ALA A 660 -18.10 -13.40 -6.95
C ALA A 660 -19.55 -13.90 -6.98
N MET A 661 -20.01 -14.63 -5.95
CA MET A 661 -21.41 -14.99 -5.79
C MET A 661 -22.27 -13.77 -5.43
N ASP A 662 -21.78 -12.90 -4.55
CA ASP A 662 -22.52 -11.71 -4.08
C ASP A 662 -22.66 -10.63 -5.16
N GLU A 663 -21.63 -10.42 -5.99
CA GLU A 663 -21.70 -9.53 -7.17
C GLU A 663 -22.35 -10.21 -8.40
N ASN A 664 -22.88 -11.44 -8.27
CA ASN A 664 -23.45 -12.25 -9.36
C ASN A 664 -22.51 -12.39 -10.60
N ARG A 665 -21.21 -12.52 -10.33
CA ARG A 665 -20.12 -12.46 -11.32
C ARG A 665 -19.82 -13.84 -11.90
N ALA A 666 -20.70 -14.33 -12.78
CA ALA A 666 -20.61 -15.68 -13.36
C ALA A 666 -19.21 -16.09 -13.90
N ILE A 667 -18.48 -15.18 -14.57
CA ILE A 667 -17.11 -15.45 -15.07
C ILE A 667 -16.07 -15.65 -13.95
N GLU A 668 -16.28 -15.05 -12.79
CA GLU A 668 -15.41 -15.20 -11.61
C GLU A 668 -15.73 -16.46 -10.79
N LEU A 669 -16.78 -17.20 -11.19
CA LEU A 669 -17.17 -18.50 -10.64
C LEU A 669 -16.72 -19.69 -11.52
N ASP A 670 -16.02 -19.44 -12.63
CA ASP A 670 -15.28 -20.46 -13.39
C ASP A 670 -14.01 -20.86 -12.60
N PRO A 671 -13.86 -22.14 -12.20
CA PRO A 671 -12.64 -22.63 -11.53
C PRO A 671 -11.33 -22.26 -12.24
N VAL A 672 -11.34 -22.20 -13.57
CA VAL A 672 -10.14 -21.89 -14.36
C VAL A 672 -9.82 -20.39 -14.38
N ILE A 673 -10.82 -19.51 -14.26
CA ILE A 673 -10.57 -18.07 -14.05
C ILE A 673 -9.99 -17.83 -12.66
N ILE A 674 -10.55 -18.48 -11.62
CA ILE A 674 -10.04 -18.41 -10.25
C ILE A 674 -8.58 -18.93 -10.20
N SER A 675 -8.29 -20.08 -10.81
CA SER A 675 -6.93 -20.63 -10.90
C SER A 675 -5.94 -19.68 -11.59
N ARG A 676 -6.34 -18.99 -12.66
CA ARG A 676 -5.51 -17.97 -13.33
C ARG A 676 -5.30 -16.71 -12.48
N ARG A 677 -6.25 -16.35 -11.61
CA ARG A 677 -6.06 -15.24 -10.66
C ARG A 677 -5.05 -15.59 -9.57
N LEU A 678 -5.01 -16.84 -9.10
CA LEU A 678 -3.96 -17.31 -8.18
C LEU A 678 -2.54 -17.16 -8.75
N THR A 679 -2.33 -17.37 -10.06
CA THR A 679 -0.97 -17.25 -10.65
C THR A 679 -0.51 -15.79 -10.76
N ILE A 680 -1.43 -14.85 -10.99
CA ILE A 680 -1.11 -13.40 -10.97
C ILE A 680 -0.93 -12.88 -9.54
N LEU A 681 -1.74 -13.36 -8.58
CA LEU A 681 -1.56 -13.05 -7.16
C LEU A 681 -0.19 -13.54 -6.65
N ASN A 682 0.23 -14.76 -7.04
CA ASN A 682 1.56 -15.27 -6.75
C ASN A 682 2.68 -14.45 -7.41
N PHE A 683 2.51 -14.01 -8.67
CA PHE A 683 3.48 -13.12 -9.33
C PHE A 683 3.69 -11.81 -8.54
N ALA A 684 2.61 -11.20 -8.03
CA ALA A 684 2.69 -9.98 -7.24
C ALA A 684 3.32 -10.18 -5.84
N ALA A 685 3.07 -11.32 -5.18
CA ALA A 685 3.52 -11.59 -3.81
C ALA A 685 4.95 -12.15 -3.72
N LEU A 686 5.30 -13.15 -4.53
CA LEU A 686 6.49 -13.98 -4.26
C LEU A 686 7.82 -13.22 -4.41
N HIS A 687 8.00 -12.49 -5.52
CA HIS A 687 9.28 -11.83 -5.80
C HIS A 687 9.44 -10.51 -5.04
N THR A 688 8.36 -9.77 -4.80
CA THR A 688 8.40 -8.47 -4.10
C THR A 688 8.81 -8.68 -2.64
N THR A 689 8.18 -9.64 -1.93
CA THR A 689 8.61 -10.06 -0.60
C THR A 689 10.03 -10.64 -0.64
N LEU A 690 10.37 -11.54 -1.57
CA LEU A 690 11.73 -12.14 -1.65
C LEU A 690 12.84 -11.10 -1.73
N LEU A 691 12.71 -10.12 -2.63
CA LEU A 691 13.73 -9.08 -2.84
C LEU A 691 13.85 -8.21 -1.59
N THR A 692 12.71 -7.88 -0.96
CA THR A 692 12.65 -7.11 0.29
C THR A 692 13.31 -7.85 1.46
N THR A 693 12.96 -9.12 1.72
CA THR A 693 13.56 -9.89 2.82
C THR A 693 15.04 -10.19 2.58
N SER A 694 15.45 -10.38 1.32
CA SER A 694 16.86 -10.59 0.97
C SER A 694 17.67 -9.33 1.25
N ASN A 695 17.20 -8.15 0.82
CA ASN A 695 17.86 -6.88 1.15
C ASN A 695 17.91 -6.67 2.66
N LEU A 696 16.79 -6.84 3.37
CA LEU A 696 16.72 -6.65 4.83
C LEU A 696 17.73 -7.49 5.60
N LEU A 697 17.89 -8.77 5.25
CA LEU A 697 18.86 -9.63 5.92
C LEU A 697 20.30 -9.29 5.55
N LEU A 698 20.58 -8.88 4.31
CA LEU A 698 21.92 -8.38 3.93
C LEU A 698 22.23 -7.02 4.58
N ASP A 699 21.23 -6.16 4.78
CA ASP A 699 21.34 -4.85 5.41
C ASP A 699 21.64 -4.98 6.91
N ILE A 700 20.87 -5.79 7.64
CA ILE A 700 21.10 -6.06 9.07
C ILE A 700 22.44 -6.78 9.27
N LEU A 701 22.67 -7.90 8.58
CA LEU A 701 23.86 -8.74 8.78
C LEU A 701 25.14 -8.13 8.18
N GLY A 702 25.03 -7.17 7.27
CA GLY A 702 26.16 -6.48 6.64
C GLY A 702 26.45 -5.08 7.19
N SER A 703 25.72 -4.63 8.21
CA SER A 703 25.86 -3.32 8.83
C SER A 703 27.17 -3.19 9.64
N PRO A 704 27.67 -1.98 9.98
CA PRO A 704 28.92 -1.86 10.74
C PRO A 704 28.86 -2.33 12.21
N SER A 705 27.68 -2.66 12.75
CA SER A 705 27.50 -2.97 14.18
C SER A 705 26.35 -3.95 14.43
N GLN A 706 26.62 -4.98 15.25
CA GLN A 706 25.63 -6.00 15.63
C GLN A 706 24.46 -5.44 16.46
N ILE A 707 24.54 -4.21 16.95
CA ILE A 707 23.48 -3.53 17.72
C ILE A 707 22.11 -3.54 17.02
N PHE A 708 22.07 -3.51 15.69
CA PHE A 708 20.82 -3.62 14.93
C PHE A 708 20.24 -5.04 15.02
N LEU A 709 21.05 -6.08 14.81
CA LEU A 709 20.63 -7.48 14.93
C LEU A 709 20.20 -7.81 16.37
N ASP A 710 20.96 -7.33 17.35
CA ASP A 710 20.74 -7.62 18.76
C ASP A 710 19.54 -6.86 19.33
N GLY A 711 19.37 -5.58 18.99
CA GLY A 711 18.22 -4.76 19.41
C GLY A 711 16.88 -5.18 18.76
N ILE A 712 16.91 -5.82 17.59
CA ILE A 712 15.74 -6.48 16.98
C ILE A 712 15.47 -7.82 17.68
N ARG A 713 16.51 -8.61 18.01
CA ARG A 713 16.35 -9.86 18.75
C ARG A 713 15.76 -9.63 20.14
N GLU A 714 16.26 -8.63 20.88
CA GLU A 714 15.73 -8.19 22.18
C GLU A 714 14.23 -7.86 22.09
N GLU A 715 13.84 -7.02 21.12
CA GLU A 715 12.44 -6.64 20.89
C GLU A 715 11.56 -7.86 20.61
N VAL A 716 12.01 -8.75 19.72
CA VAL A 716 11.28 -9.97 19.35
C VAL A 716 11.13 -10.92 20.54
N GLU A 717 12.20 -11.18 21.28
CA GLU A 717 12.21 -12.09 22.43
C GLU A 717 11.35 -11.54 23.59
N HIS A 718 11.37 -10.22 23.81
CA HIS A 718 10.52 -9.53 24.78
C HIS A 718 9.03 -9.62 24.40
N VAL A 719 8.65 -9.16 23.19
CA VAL A 719 7.24 -9.10 22.77
C VAL A 719 6.64 -10.51 22.60
N TYR A 720 7.41 -11.50 22.13
CA TYR A 720 6.93 -12.89 22.04
C TYR A 720 6.65 -13.50 23.43
N THR A 721 7.46 -13.14 24.43
CA THR A 721 7.23 -13.55 25.83
C THR A 721 6.00 -12.84 26.40
N GLU A 722 5.86 -11.53 26.17
CA GLU A 722 4.73 -10.72 26.63
C GLU A 722 3.39 -11.20 26.02
N CYS A 723 3.37 -11.61 24.74
CA CYS A 723 2.19 -12.13 24.07
C CYS A 723 1.96 -13.65 24.29
N GLY A 724 2.65 -14.27 25.26
CA GLY A 724 2.46 -15.68 25.63
C GLY A 724 2.77 -16.67 24.51
N GLY A 725 3.66 -16.31 23.58
CA GLY A 725 4.02 -17.12 22.42
C GLY A 725 3.01 -17.11 21.25
N VAL A 726 1.94 -16.30 21.31
CA VAL A 726 0.91 -16.22 20.26
C VAL A 726 0.90 -14.84 19.61
N TRP A 727 1.33 -14.76 18.35
CA TRP A 727 1.33 -13.50 17.60
C TRP A 727 -0.09 -13.01 17.29
N THR A 728 -0.39 -11.81 17.78
CA THR A 728 -1.60 -11.04 17.46
C THR A 728 -1.22 -9.76 16.70
N ASN A 729 -2.18 -9.08 16.08
CA ASN A 729 -1.92 -7.76 15.47
C ASN A 729 -1.34 -6.78 16.51
N THR A 730 -1.85 -6.79 17.74
CA THR A 730 -1.36 -5.96 18.85
C THR A 730 0.10 -6.26 19.19
N ALA A 731 0.49 -7.54 19.24
CA ALA A 731 1.89 -7.92 19.42
C ALA A 731 2.77 -7.44 18.25
N LEU A 732 2.33 -7.65 17.00
CA LEU A 732 3.06 -7.20 15.80
C LEU A 732 3.19 -5.67 15.70
N THR A 733 2.29 -4.89 16.31
CA THR A 733 2.45 -3.42 16.42
C THR A 733 3.53 -2.98 17.41
N LYS A 734 3.88 -3.80 18.41
CA LYS A 734 4.97 -3.50 19.37
C LYS A 734 6.37 -3.74 18.81
N LEU A 735 6.49 -4.49 17.71
CA LEU A 735 7.75 -4.72 17.00
C LEU A 735 8.18 -3.47 16.20
N ILE A 736 8.56 -2.37 16.87
CA ILE A 736 8.79 -1.05 16.27
C ILE A 736 10.18 -0.91 15.62
N ARG A 737 11.23 -1.47 16.23
CA ARG A 737 12.58 -1.58 15.66
C ARG A 737 12.57 -2.50 14.45
N THR A 738 11.83 -3.60 14.52
CA THR A 738 11.62 -4.51 13.39
C THR A 738 10.89 -3.79 12.25
N ASP A 739 9.86 -2.99 12.53
CA ASP A 739 9.15 -2.17 11.52
C ASP A 739 10.10 -1.16 10.86
N SER A 740 10.92 -0.47 11.68
CA SER A 740 11.93 0.49 11.26
C SER A 740 13.00 -0.14 10.36
N ALA A 741 13.51 -1.32 10.73
CA ALA A 741 14.53 -2.04 9.97
C ALA A 741 14.03 -2.45 8.58
N ILE A 742 12.79 -2.96 8.49
CA ILE A 742 12.14 -3.26 7.20
C ILE A 742 11.95 -1.98 6.39
N ARG A 743 11.44 -0.91 7.01
CA ARG A 743 11.15 0.37 6.35
C ARG A 743 12.42 1.03 5.80
N GLU A 744 13.51 1.02 6.55
CA GLU A 744 14.81 1.53 6.11
C GLU A 744 15.41 0.69 4.98
N SER A 745 15.27 -0.65 5.03
CA SER A 745 15.75 -1.50 3.94
C SER A 745 14.98 -1.23 2.64
N MET A 746 13.68 -0.96 2.72
CA MET A 746 12.88 -0.50 1.58
C MET A 746 13.17 0.95 1.16
N ARG A 747 13.83 1.75 2.00
CA ARG A 747 14.30 3.10 1.66
C ARG A 747 15.61 3.05 0.86
N VAL A 748 16.64 2.45 1.43
CA VAL A 748 18.00 2.36 0.85
C VAL A 748 18.02 1.36 -0.31
N ASN A 749 17.49 0.16 -0.08
CA ASN A 749 17.59 -0.96 -1.02
C ASN A 749 16.22 -1.32 -1.60
N ASN A 750 15.53 -0.32 -2.17
CA ASN A 750 14.33 -0.58 -2.96
C ASN A 750 14.67 -1.47 -4.16
N PHE A 751 13.71 -2.32 -4.58
CA PHE A 751 13.87 -3.20 -5.75
C PHE A 751 13.24 -2.61 -7.03
N MET A 752 12.40 -1.57 -6.87
CA MET A 752 11.82 -0.76 -7.94
C MET A 752 12.29 0.68 -7.76
N THR A 753 12.88 1.24 -8.81
CA THR A 753 13.46 2.59 -8.77
C THR A 753 12.47 3.70 -9.11
N ARG A 754 11.33 3.35 -9.71
CA ARG A 754 10.23 4.25 -10.10
C ARG A 754 8.88 3.78 -9.60
N GLY A 755 7.95 4.71 -9.44
CA GLY A 755 6.71 4.52 -8.68
C GLY A 755 5.51 5.24 -9.26
N VAL A 756 4.34 4.89 -8.71
CA VAL A 756 3.04 5.56 -8.99
C VAL A 756 2.65 5.56 -10.48
N LEU A 757 3.25 4.68 -11.28
CA LEU A 757 3.17 4.70 -12.75
C LEU A 757 1.74 4.50 -13.29
N ARG A 758 1.38 5.29 -14.31
CA ARG A 758 0.09 5.30 -15.00
C ARG A 758 0.27 5.42 -16.51
N LYS A 759 -0.70 4.94 -17.27
CA LYS A 759 -0.83 5.16 -18.71
C LYS A 759 -1.86 6.25 -19.01
N VAL A 760 -1.54 7.17 -19.93
CA VAL A 760 -2.47 8.18 -20.46
C VAL A 760 -3.52 7.50 -21.34
N MET A 761 -4.80 7.65 -20.98
CA MET A 761 -5.93 6.97 -21.63
C MET A 761 -6.71 7.85 -22.61
N ARG A 762 -6.76 9.17 -22.39
CA ARG A 762 -7.46 10.15 -23.24
C ARG A 762 -6.86 10.23 -24.65
N PRO A 763 -7.65 10.17 -25.74
CA PRO A 763 -7.18 10.41 -27.10
C PRO A 763 -6.50 11.77 -27.30
N GLU A 764 -7.01 12.81 -26.64
CA GLU A 764 -6.48 14.17 -26.62
C GLU A 764 -5.22 14.35 -25.74
N GLY A 765 -4.78 13.28 -25.07
CA GLY A 765 -3.68 13.33 -24.10
C GLY A 765 -4.09 13.93 -22.75
N ILE A 766 -3.10 14.45 -22.01
CA ILE A 766 -3.29 15.18 -20.76
C ILE A 766 -2.26 16.30 -20.64
N VAL A 767 -2.69 17.48 -20.18
CA VAL A 767 -1.82 18.64 -19.91
C VAL A 767 -1.43 18.66 -18.43
N ASN A 768 -0.16 18.87 -18.11
CA ASN A 768 0.29 19.19 -16.76
C ASN A 768 0.02 20.69 -16.48
N PRO A 769 -0.75 21.05 -15.43
CA PRO A 769 -1.13 22.44 -15.16
C PRO A 769 -0.03 23.28 -14.50
N GLN A 770 1.02 22.66 -13.94
CA GLN A 770 2.17 23.35 -13.33
C GLN A 770 3.22 23.72 -14.38
N GLU A 771 3.41 22.86 -15.39
CA GLU A 771 4.51 22.97 -16.37
C GLU A 771 4.05 23.22 -17.83
N GLY A 772 2.75 23.06 -18.13
CA GLY A 772 2.18 23.29 -19.46
C GLY A 772 2.47 22.21 -20.51
N TRP A 773 3.32 21.22 -20.24
CA TRP A 773 3.57 20.11 -21.17
C TRP A 773 2.33 19.23 -21.37
N THR A 774 2.23 18.59 -22.54
CA THR A 774 1.13 17.67 -22.88
C THR A 774 1.67 16.27 -23.14
N ALA A 775 1.20 15.29 -22.37
CA ALA A 775 1.51 13.88 -22.60
C ALA A 775 0.48 13.26 -23.56
N PRO A 776 0.90 12.64 -24.69
CA PRO A 776 -0.02 12.05 -25.66
C PRO A 776 -0.66 10.75 -25.15
N GLN A 777 -1.73 10.30 -25.81
CA GLN A 777 -2.36 9.02 -25.50
C GLN A 777 -1.33 7.87 -25.54
N GLY A 778 -1.34 7.04 -24.49
CA GLY A 778 -0.43 5.91 -24.36
C GLY A 778 0.96 6.23 -23.83
N ALA A 779 1.30 7.49 -23.56
CA ALA A 779 2.46 7.83 -22.74
C ALA A 779 2.33 7.26 -21.31
N TYR A 780 3.46 7.07 -20.64
CA TYR A 780 3.52 6.68 -19.24
C TYR A 780 3.95 7.87 -18.38
N ILE A 781 3.36 8.01 -17.19
CA ILE A 781 3.66 9.08 -16.22
C ILE A 781 3.86 8.43 -14.84
N GLY A 782 4.90 8.83 -14.11
CA GLY A 782 5.18 8.32 -12.76
C GLY A 782 6.24 9.15 -12.04
N THR A 783 6.73 8.65 -10.90
CA THR A 783 7.76 9.32 -10.08
C THR A 783 9.04 8.50 -9.97
N ASP A 784 10.13 9.19 -9.69
CA ASP A 784 11.36 8.59 -9.18
C ASP A 784 11.17 8.23 -7.70
N ILE A 785 11.37 6.95 -7.33
CA ILE A 785 11.41 6.52 -5.92
C ILE A 785 12.86 6.60 -5.43
N HIS A 786 13.80 6.08 -6.21
CA HIS A 786 15.18 5.87 -5.77
C HIS A 786 15.84 7.18 -5.36
N SER A 787 15.81 8.19 -6.23
CA SER A 787 16.52 9.45 -5.96
C SER A 787 15.83 10.26 -4.86
N VAL A 788 14.49 10.24 -4.77
CA VAL A 788 13.74 10.86 -3.65
C VAL A 788 14.12 10.23 -2.31
N GLN A 789 14.27 8.90 -2.27
CA GLN A 789 14.66 8.19 -1.05
C GLN A 789 16.15 8.36 -0.69
N HIS A 790 16.97 8.85 -1.62
CA HIS A 790 18.39 9.13 -1.44
C HIS A 790 18.75 10.64 -1.45
N ASP A 791 17.78 11.55 -1.48
CA ASP A 791 18.06 12.97 -1.36
C ASP A 791 18.37 13.34 0.10
N SER A 792 19.54 13.96 0.32
CA SER A 792 19.96 14.43 1.64
C SER A 792 19.11 15.57 2.20
N ALA A 793 18.33 16.26 1.36
CA ALA A 793 17.31 17.21 1.79
C ALA A 793 16.02 16.54 2.31
N VAL A 794 15.84 15.23 2.08
CA VAL A 794 14.71 14.42 2.58
C VAL A 794 15.14 13.50 3.71
N TYR A 795 16.29 12.84 3.55
CA TYR A 795 16.84 11.87 4.51
C TYR A 795 18.32 12.19 4.84
N PRO A 796 18.63 12.67 6.06
CA PRO A 796 20.01 12.89 6.50
C PRO A 796 20.82 11.59 6.43
N ASN A 797 22.05 11.64 5.90
CA ASN A 797 22.84 10.45 5.56
C ASN A 797 22.02 9.42 4.74
N PRO A 798 21.67 9.77 3.48
CA PRO A 798 20.72 8.99 2.69
C PRO A 798 21.24 7.59 2.32
N ASP A 799 22.49 7.46 1.94
CA ASP A 799 23.09 6.18 1.51
C ASP A 799 23.43 5.23 2.67
N GLU A 800 23.29 5.69 3.92
CA GLU A 800 23.55 4.88 5.12
C GLU A 800 22.29 4.12 5.55
N TYR A 801 22.40 2.80 5.71
CA TYR A 801 21.38 1.97 6.32
C TYR A 801 21.43 2.09 7.85
N ASP A 802 20.42 2.73 8.42
CA ASP A 802 20.22 2.85 9.86
C ASP A 802 18.91 2.18 10.28
N ALA A 803 18.99 0.94 10.76
CA ALA A 803 17.83 0.12 11.07
C ALA A 803 16.86 0.77 12.06
N PHE A 804 17.33 1.68 12.92
CA PHE A 804 16.52 2.33 13.97
C PHE A 804 16.16 3.79 13.64
N ARG A 805 16.42 4.26 12.40
CA ARG A 805 16.07 5.61 11.91
C ARG A 805 14.62 5.99 12.18
N PHE A 806 13.69 5.04 12.05
CA PHE A 806 12.25 5.27 12.22
C PHE A 806 11.75 4.89 13.63
N SER A 807 12.45 4.02 14.38
CA SER A 807 12.05 3.65 15.75
C SER A 807 12.56 4.62 16.81
N ARG A 808 13.79 5.17 16.70
CA ARG A 808 14.34 6.09 17.71
C ARG A 808 13.44 7.27 18.06
N PRO A 809 12.83 8.01 17.10
CA PRO A 809 11.92 9.10 17.45
C PRO A 809 10.66 8.64 18.19
N VAL A 810 10.25 7.38 18.04
CA VAL A 810 9.13 6.78 18.79
C VAL A 810 9.60 6.37 20.19
N GLU A 811 10.72 5.65 20.29
CA GLU A 811 11.33 5.21 21.56
C GLU A 811 11.64 6.41 22.48
N GLU A 812 12.24 7.47 21.95
CA GLU A 812 12.52 8.73 22.67
C GLU A 812 11.25 9.41 23.17
N ASN A 813 10.17 9.44 22.37
CA ASN A 813 8.91 10.06 22.79
C ASN A 813 8.22 9.25 23.91
N PHE A 814 8.30 7.91 23.89
CA PHE A 814 7.84 7.05 24.99
C PHE A 814 8.63 7.31 26.28
N ILE A 815 9.97 7.33 26.21
CA ILE A 815 10.84 7.64 27.36
C ILE A 815 10.53 9.03 27.94
N SER A 816 10.12 9.99 27.10
CA SER A 816 9.77 11.36 27.51
C SER A 816 8.35 11.52 28.11
N GLY A 817 7.54 10.47 28.20
CA GLY A 817 6.20 10.50 28.81
C GLY A 817 5.14 11.30 28.03
N ARG A 818 5.26 11.42 26.70
CA ARG A 818 4.39 12.26 25.84
C ARG A 818 3.30 11.47 25.12
N ASP A 819 2.47 10.77 25.88
CA ASP A 819 1.56 9.71 25.38
C ASP A 819 0.68 10.08 24.17
N THR A 820 0.09 11.28 24.12
CA THR A 820 -0.81 11.62 23.00
C THR A 820 -0.08 11.82 21.67
N LYS A 821 1.23 12.14 21.69
CA LYS A 821 2.02 12.36 20.47
C LYS A 821 2.69 11.08 19.95
N SER A 822 2.97 10.10 20.81
CA SER A 822 3.61 8.84 20.42
C SER A 822 2.78 8.05 19.40
N ILE A 823 1.45 7.98 19.57
CA ILE A 823 0.53 7.23 18.68
C ILE A 823 0.46 7.86 17.27
N LEU A 824 0.50 9.19 17.16
CA LEU A 824 0.54 9.89 15.88
C LEU A 824 1.92 9.80 15.19
N GLN A 825 3.01 9.79 15.98
CA GLN A 825 4.36 9.49 15.47
C GLN A 825 4.42 8.06 14.90
N LEU A 826 3.99 7.06 15.68
CA LEU A 826 3.87 5.65 15.29
C LEU A 826 3.14 5.47 13.95
N LYS A 827 1.97 6.11 13.78
CA LYS A 827 1.21 6.06 12.53
C LYS A 827 1.96 6.69 11.36
N LYS A 828 2.76 7.74 11.56
CA LYS A 828 3.58 8.36 10.49
C LYS A 828 4.79 7.51 10.09
N VAL A 829 5.44 6.84 11.03
CA VAL A 829 6.69 6.09 10.78
C VAL A 829 6.50 4.61 10.45
N SER A 830 5.32 4.02 10.66
CA SER A 830 5.12 2.60 10.40
C SER A 830 5.33 2.23 8.92
N LEU A 831 5.88 1.05 8.67
CA LEU A 831 6.17 0.47 7.35
C LEU A 831 5.02 0.60 6.33
N THR A 832 3.77 0.48 6.76
CA THR A 832 2.60 0.51 5.87
C THR A 832 2.08 1.91 5.55
N THR A 833 2.68 2.94 6.13
CA THR A 833 2.38 4.36 5.87
C THR A 833 3.24 4.89 4.73
N THR A 834 2.63 4.98 3.55
CA THR A 834 3.17 5.60 2.35
C THR A 834 3.10 7.12 2.42
N SER A 835 4.08 7.80 1.83
CA SER A 835 4.08 9.26 1.63
C SER A 835 4.71 9.61 0.28
N ASP A 836 4.61 10.88 -0.11
CA ASP A 836 5.36 11.52 -1.21
C ASP A 836 6.89 11.31 -1.19
N THR A 837 7.41 10.89 -0.03
CA THR A 837 8.80 10.70 0.34
C THR A 837 9.14 9.22 0.61
N PHE A 838 8.13 8.36 0.81
CA PHE A 838 8.26 6.92 1.00
C PHE A 838 7.22 6.18 0.15
N LEU A 839 7.62 5.89 -1.10
CA LEU A 839 6.82 5.29 -2.16
C LEU A 839 7.01 3.78 -2.47
N PRO A 840 7.73 2.91 -1.72
CA PRO A 840 7.92 1.50 -2.12
C PRO A 840 6.62 0.68 -2.25
N PHE A 841 5.56 1.10 -1.55
CA PHE A 841 4.21 0.55 -1.67
C PHE A 841 3.29 1.35 -2.61
N SER A 842 3.80 2.23 -3.49
CA SER A 842 3.01 3.22 -4.26
C SER A 842 2.25 4.19 -3.32
N HIS A 843 1.30 4.99 -3.81
CA HIS A 843 0.53 5.95 -3.00
C HIS A 843 -0.92 6.14 -3.48
N GLY A 844 -1.74 6.81 -2.66
CA GLY A 844 -3.16 7.07 -2.90
C GLY A 844 -4.00 5.81 -3.11
N ARG A 845 -5.04 5.89 -3.96
CA ARG A 845 -5.96 4.77 -4.27
C ARG A 845 -5.31 3.53 -4.89
N HIS A 846 -4.06 3.67 -5.33
CA HIS A 846 -3.25 2.61 -5.94
C HIS A 846 -2.01 2.29 -5.11
N ALA A 847 -2.05 2.56 -3.79
CA ALA A 847 -1.10 1.99 -2.84
C ALA A 847 -1.32 0.47 -2.71
N CYS A 848 -0.26 -0.29 -2.42
CA CYS A 848 -0.30 -1.75 -2.34
C CYS A 848 -1.37 -2.22 -1.34
N PRO A 849 -2.38 -2.99 -1.77
CA PRO A 849 -3.43 -3.48 -0.87
C PRO A 849 -2.92 -4.61 0.03
N GLY A 850 -1.85 -5.29 -0.36
CA GLY A 850 -1.19 -6.34 0.43
C GLY A 850 -0.27 -5.84 1.55
N ARG A 851 0.01 -4.53 1.66
CA ARG A 851 1.08 -4.01 2.53
C ARG A 851 0.97 -4.41 4.01
N PHE A 852 -0.24 -4.50 4.56
CA PHE A 852 -0.47 -4.95 5.94
C PHE A 852 -0.16 -6.44 6.15
N PHE A 853 -0.46 -7.28 5.15
CA PHE A 853 -0.07 -8.68 5.16
C PHE A 853 1.45 -8.81 5.01
N VAL A 854 2.08 -8.06 4.11
CA VAL A 854 3.55 -8.07 3.92
C VAL A 854 4.28 -7.60 5.18
N GLN A 855 3.77 -6.57 5.88
CA GLN A 855 4.29 -6.15 7.19
C GLN A 855 4.26 -7.30 8.22
N ALA A 856 3.15 -8.04 8.29
CA ALA A 856 3.02 -9.19 9.19
C ALA A 856 3.90 -10.39 8.76
N GLU A 857 3.92 -10.71 7.46
CA GLU A 857 4.72 -11.81 6.86
C GLU A 857 6.22 -11.56 7.11
N LEU A 858 6.72 -10.36 6.82
CA LEU A 858 8.12 -9.97 7.07
C LEU A 858 8.47 -10.00 8.56
N LYS A 859 7.63 -9.42 9.42
CA LYS A 859 7.83 -9.46 10.88
C LYS A 859 7.86 -10.87 11.42
N MET A 860 6.95 -11.75 10.99
CA MET A 860 6.95 -13.15 11.43
C MET A 860 8.14 -13.96 10.88
N ILE A 861 8.61 -13.68 9.66
CA ILE A 861 9.83 -14.32 9.12
C ILE A 861 11.07 -13.92 9.96
N ILE A 862 11.25 -12.63 10.25
CA ILE A 862 12.37 -12.15 11.08
C ILE A 862 12.23 -12.65 12.53
N ALA A 863 11.03 -12.61 13.10
CA ALA A 863 10.80 -13.09 14.46
C ALA A 863 11.06 -14.59 14.61
N TYR A 864 10.58 -15.43 13.69
CA TYR A 864 10.84 -16.88 13.75
C TYR A 864 12.34 -17.17 13.61
N LEU A 865 13.02 -16.50 12.67
CA LEU A 865 14.47 -16.62 12.47
C LEU A 865 15.23 -16.33 13.76
N LEU A 866 15.00 -15.15 14.37
CA LEU A 866 15.75 -14.71 15.55
C LEU A 866 15.40 -15.49 16.83
N LEU A 867 14.17 -15.98 16.98
CA LEU A 867 13.77 -16.84 18.09
C LEU A 867 14.40 -18.25 18.01
N ASN A 868 14.55 -18.81 16.80
CA ASN A 868 14.89 -20.23 16.62
C ASN A 868 16.31 -20.50 16.12
N TYR A 869 17.00 -19.49 15.56
CA TYR A 869 18.32 -19.66 14.94
C TYR A 869 19.28 -18.55 15.36
N ASP A 870 20.55 -18.95 15.52
CA ASP A 870 21.66 -18.02 15.49
C ASP A 870 22.10 -17.84 14.04
N VAL A 871 22.43 -16.60 13.66
CA VAL A 871 22.88 -16.22 12.32
C VAL A 871 24.18 -15.46 12.45
N LYS A 872 25.19 -15.77 11.63
CA LYS A 872 26.44 -14.98 11.66
C LYS A 872 26.25 -13.65 10.96
N HIS A 873 26.83 -12.62 11.57
CA HIS A 873 27.10 -11.35 10.93
C HIS A 873 28.09 -11.54 9.76
N LEU A 874 27.92 -10.79 8.68
CA LEU A 874 28.79 -10.76 7.50
C LEU A 874 29.98 -9.83 7.74
N ALA A 875 31.03 -9.92 6.91
CA ALA A 875 32.17 -9.00 7.00
C ALA A 875 31.86 -7.60 6.43
N GLN A 876 30.94 -7.54 5.46
CA GLN A 876 30.42 -6.33 4.81
C GLN A 876 29.09 -6.69 4.11
N ARG A 877 28.24 -5.70 3.81
CA ARG A 877 27.07 -5.90 2.96
C ARG A 877 27.50 -6.24 1.51
N PRO A 878 27.03 -7.36 0.93
CA PRO A 878 27.20 -7.64 -0.50
C PRO A 878 26.47 -6.59 -1.36
N PRO A 879 27.03 -6.14 -2.51
CA PRO A 879 26.42 -5.11 -3.33
C PRO A 879 25.22 -5.62 -4.16
N ASN A 880 24.18 -4.80 -4.28
CA ASN A 880 23.07 -5.05 -5.19
C ASN A 880 23.47 -4.83 -6.65
N ARG A 881 22.74 -5.46 -7.57
CA ARG A 881 22.94 -5.36 -9.02
C ARG A 881 21.79 -4.62 -9.68
N TRP A 882 22.10 -3.56 -10.40
CA TRP A 882 21.14 -2.88 -11.29
C TRP A 882 20.98 -3.66 -12.58
N ILE A 883 19.73 -3.81 -13.02
CA ILE A 883 19.34 -4.43 -14.30
C ILE A 883 18.28 -3.52 -14.91
N GLY A 884 18.71 -2.53 -15.70
CA GLY A 884 17.86 -1.40 -16.07
C GLY A 884 17.29 -0.73 -14.82
N SER A 885 15.96 -0.69 -14.73
CA SER A 885 15.23 0.01 -13.66
C SER A 885 14.90 -0.86 -12.43
N ALA A 886 15.38 -2.10 -12.38
CA ALA A 886 15.24 -3.01 -11.24
C ALA A 886 16.57 -3.16 -10.50
N VAL A 887 16.50 -3.23 -9.17
CA VAL A 887 17.66 -3.43 -8.28
C VAL A 887 17.49 -4.78 -7.59
N VAL A 888 18.50 -5.65 -7.73
CA VAL A 888 18.39 -7.07 -7.37
C VAL A 888 19.56 -7.47 -6.45
N PRO A 889 19.31 -8.03 -5.26
CA PRO A 889 20.36 -8.57 -4.39
C PRO A 889 21.02 -9.82 -5.01
N PRO A 890 22.25 -10.15 -4.60
CA PRO A 890 22.98 -11.30 -5.16
C PRO A 890 22.23 -12.63 -4.96
N ASP A 891 21.94 -13.30 -6.07
CA ASP A 891 21.17 -14.56 -6.12
C ASP A 891 21.90 -15.74 -5.47
N LYS A 892 23.24 -15.70 -5.48
CA LYS A 892 24.12 -16.75 -4.97
C LYS A 892 24.56 -16.57 -3.52
N GLU A 893 24.22 -15.45 -2.88
CA GLU A 893 24.71 -15.10 -1.56
C GLU A 893 24.35 -16.16 -0.51
N THR A 894 25.29 -16.42 0.40
CA THR A 894 25.15 -17.42 1.45
C THR A 894 25.20 -16.78 2.85
N ILE A 895 24.43 -17.34 3.77
CA ILE A 895 24.49 -16.97 5.19
C ILE A 895 24.75 -18.21 6.05
N TRP A 896 25.42 -18.01 7.17
CA TRP A 896 25.69 -19.05 8.16
C TRP A 896 24.61 -19.04 9.24
N ILE A 897 23.96 -20.18 9.42
CA ILE A 897 22.90 -20.40 10.41
C ILE A 897 23.23 -21.57 11.34
N LYS A 898 22.59 -21.60 12.51
CA LYS A 898 22.64 -22.71 13.48
C LYS A 898 21.33 -22.72 14.25
N ARG A 899 20.67 -23.88 14.45
CA ARG A 899 19.48 -23.95 15.32
C ARG A 899 19.91 -23.59 16.75
N LYS A 900 19.16 -22.71 17.41
CA LYS A 900 19.31 -22.46 18.85
C LYS A 900 18.94 -23.74 19.61
N THR A 901 19.74 -24.11 20.60
CA THR A 901 19.33 -25.13 21.58
C THR A 901 18.10 -24.62 22.33
N PRO A 902 17.04 -25.42 22.53
CA PRO A 902 15.93 -25.01 23.39
C PRO A 902 16.43 -24.64 24.78
N SER A 903 15.94 -23.52 25.32
CA SER A 903 16.09 -23.18 26.74
C SER A 903 15.46 -24.30 27.57
N ALA A 904 16.19 -24.77 28.59
CA ALA A 904 15.76 -25.86 29.48
C ALA A 904 14.85 -25.37 30.61
#